data_AF-A0AAJ2LA36-F1
#
_entry.id   AF-A0AAJ2LA36-F1
#
_cell.length_a   1.000
_cell.length_b   1.000
_cell.length_c   1.000
_cell.angle_alpha   90.00
_cell.angle_beta   90.00
_cell.angle_gamma   90.00
#
_symmetry.space_group_name_H-M   'P 1'
#
loop_
_entity.id
_entity.type
_entity.pdbx_description
1 polymer ?
#
loop_
_entity_poly.entity_id
_entity_poly.type
_entity_poly.pdbx_seq_one_letter_code
_entity_poly.pdbx_strand_id
1 'polypeptide(L)'
;MKNSRCLLLGVFLLLLRHIVLSQNLYNAQNVDRTATSFFDGQQTFRALEYTVNADPQSAKIYRLQTLPENDYPEIILKGVDNGSEVFFEDKVPFDNVYDNNPTPHLSSEAVQTFYGFQEVMKAFGQRFGWKGIDGAGAIPIKIFMKDGDDEQVPGKNNGWFAEDTGNEHFVFLRSLSNPAPFTNVLEMIGHEFTHGVILYKTGIMFSDDFTCSEFNTLHEGIADIFGIYFENFIEKSDPKKFNWLFAEQFKAAEDFSTPKNHQFADTYNGQYYVNVCDENYNPHPGAGVAEKWFVLLSDGSLGSAYNDLGYGYSNLSGVGPEKAIQIVWNAIPLLKTYSDYPAFRTFTLQAAEKLYGLHSTEYVAVANAWCAVGVCDNNPVGFTMYPANATNSANPWPQVNGHITWPGAMVKEWQFQLSTKYDFSENLQTVTVDNFSMIVDPNGLLTNYATFDGYYHPGEKVYARAKITKADPNFCKGLNPLCIYFQQFGPAHAFTLKDQKIEFWPNNSLSRVVNPWDKPKLRWKSVDDSDRYRIQVATDNAFNNLIYDEVVSHTGNFTENGEINTILEAGHDYYTRVRAERLDFIKINKNYGAWSDVIQLHGATPQTSIFQALNQAPNDPAKLVSSLGFWVTWYAYPGATSYVIQVAKDAAFTNIVRSQTVLGNINTIEFLLPSLPDQTELFVQVLPQKGSAFGLCNNVWRIKTDENAMAPAMKSPANGTDFPFRNFLAVFGWKGGTLNMNMVDHFEVWATEKTFGLTSIFSTQGFDFTLKDPFMFDDKMGIQVRIRGVGPHGAKSGFSATFDYNICPDHPEVLFPGDQTGVVDALLDFNVQWKHSLFDPNTTYLVTLKDATTGIPIPGFSNKPTTTTSMLVPAGTLTNGKKFSVSVKNTASCAGIPLSENVFSAISSGSNQPQPPKLVNFTIELKGFRNDVDAFSWETSDYVLGIELIDPDGNLLALVDPNGNQVTQLLVDSENSGVIMQASNKPQGEYKLRLKMKDIFNPLLYYPFDQPRFSVFLNGQPQVNPHVITANFADPNSFSHEWKVGFQFGDIILNVK
;
A
#
# COMPACT_ATOMS: atom_id res chain seq x y z
N MET A 1 10.33 -10.32 -16.84
CA MET A 1 11.05 -11.59 -17.10
C MET A 1 10.07 -12.76 -17.09
N LYS A 2 9.53 -13.09 -18.27
CA LYS A 2 8.93 -14.37 -18.69
C LYS A 2 8.11 -14.04 -19.96
N ASN A 3 8.80 -14.05 -21.10
CA ASN A 3 8.26 -14.35 -22.43
C ASN A 3 9.38 -14.37 -23.49
N SER A 4 10.59 -14.81 -23.10
CA SER A 4 11.73 -15.00 -24.02
C SER A 4 11.84 -16.43 -24.53
N ARG A 5 10.71 -17.17 -24.61
CA ARG A 5 10.68 -18.55 -25.13
C ARG A 5 9.42 -18.81 -25.95
N CYS A 6 9.24 -18.03 -27.02
CA CYS A 6 8.52 -18.46 -28.23
C CYS A 6 9.00 -17.71 -29.49
N LEU A 7 10.21 -17.12 -29.45
CA LEU A 7 10.78 -16.34 -30.56
C LEU A 7 11.71 -17.15 -31.49
N LEU A 8 11.78 -18.48 -31.33
CA LEU A 8 12.71 -19.32 -32.08
C LEU A 8 12.08 -20.45 -32.91
N LEU A 9 10.74 -20.57 -32.93
CA LEU A 9 10.05 -21.52 -33.83
C LEU A 9 9.08 -20.86 -34.83
N GLY A 10 8.77 -19.56 -34.67
CA GLY A 10 8.00 -18.77 -35.63
C GLY A 10 8.83 -18.03 -36.69
N VAL A 11 10.16 -18.04 -36.57
CA VAL A 11 11.07 -17.32 -37.48
C VAL A 11 11.45 -18.17 -38.71
N PHE A 12 11.20 -19.48 -38.69
CA PHE A 12 11.54 -20.37 -39.82
C PHE A 12 10.35 -20.66 -40.77
N LEU A 13 9.13 -20.29 -40.38
CA LEU A 13 7.91 -20.47 -41.20
C LEU A 13 7.35 -19.15 -41.78
N LEU A 14 7.92 -18.00 -41.41
CA LEU A 14 7.66 -16.68 -42.03
C LEU A 14 8.68 -16.29 -43.10
N LEU A 15 9.68 -17.14 -43.38
CA LEU A 15 10.68 -16.94 -44.44
C LEU A 15 10.33 -17.64 -45.77
N LEU A 16 9.09 -18.13 -45.93
CA LEU A 16 8.69 -18.94 -47.10
C LEU A 16 7.41 -18.48 -47.82
N ARG A 17 7.01 -17.22 -47.65
CA ARG A 17 6.06 -16.55 -48.57
C ARG A 17 6.44 -15.08 -48.74
N HIS A 18 7.42 -14.84 -49.60
CA HIS A 18 7.48 -13.72 -50.55
C HIS A 18 8.72 -13.97 -51.42
N ILE A 19 8.58 -14.89 -52.38
CA ILE A 19 9.40 -14.82 -53.58
C ILE A 19 8.87 -13.58 -54.31
N VAL A 20 9.41 -12.40 -54.00
CA VAL A 20 9.34 -11.27 -54.92
C VAL A 20 10.13 -11.75 -56.12
N LEU A 21 9.42 -12.11 -57.19
CA LEU A 21 10.01 -12.23 -58.52
C LEU A 21 10.54 -10.84 -58.88
N SER A 22 11.76 -10.49 -58.46
CA SER A 22 12.46 -9.34 -59.01
C SER A 22 12.73 -9.67 -60.48
N GLN A 23 11.87 -9.22 -61.38
CA GLN A 23 12.19 -9.23 -62.79
C GLN A 23 13.42 -8.36 -62.98
N ASN A 24 14.49 -8.94 -63.54
CA ASN A 24 15.68 -8.19 -63.91
C ASN A 24 15.31 -7.26 -65.07
N LEU A 25 15.29 -5.94 -64.79
CA LEU A 25 15.09 -4.91 -65.80
C LEU A 25 16.43 -4.66 -66.51
N TYR A 26 16.56 -5.15 -67.75
CA TYR A 26 17.77 -4.94 -68.55
C TYR A 26 17.66 -3.69 -69.41
N ASN A 27 18.73 -2.90 -69.49
CA ASN A 27 18.82 -1.68 -70.31
C ASN A 27 17.66 -0.70 -70.06
N ALA A 28 17.22 -0.60 -68.81
CA ALA A 28 16.05 0.17 -68.41
C ALA A 28 16.25 1.69 -68.52
N GLN A 29 15.30 2.39 -69.13
CA GLN A 29 15.29 3.85 -69.25
C GLN A 29 13.87 4.40 -69.35
N ASN A 30 13.69 5.66 -68.95
CA ASN A 30 12.43 6.38 -69.17
C ASN A 30 12.35 6.89 -70.61
N VAL A 31 11.21 6.66 -71.27
CA VAL A 31 10.93 7.12 -72.65
C VAL A 31 9.55 7.77 -72.73
N ASP A 32 9.35 8.63 -73.73
CA ASP A 32 8.02 9.18 -74.03
C ASP A 32 7.19 8.17 -74.79
N ARG A 33 5.95 7.96 -74.35
CA ARG A 33 4.96 7.14 -75.04
C ARG A 33 3.66 7.93 -75.19
N THR A 34 2.93 7.65 -76.26
CA THR A 34 1.63 8.26 -76.53
C THR A 34 0.60 7.14 -76.65
N ALA A 35 -0.42 7.17 -75.80
CA ALA A 35 -1.53 6.21 -75.83
C ALA A 35 -2.86 6.90 -75.50
N THR A 36 -3.96 6.22 -75.79
CA THR A 36 -5.29 6.74 -75.50
C THR A 36 -5.60 6.58 -74.02
N SER A 37 -5.73 7.72 -73.33
CA SER A 37 -6.30 7.85 -71.99
C SER A 37 -7.82 7.70 -72.04
N PHE A 38 -8.42 7.17 -70.96
CA PHE A 38 -9.85 6.87 -70.92
C PHE A 38 -10.74 8.13 -71.04
N PHE A 39 -10.35 9.22 -70.38
CA PHE A 39 -11.12 10.46 -70.36
C PHE A 39 -10.53 11.55 -71.25
N ASP A 40 -9.20 11.64 -71.30
CA ASP A 40 -8.51 12.80 -71.89
C ASP A 40 -8.05 12.58 -73.34
N GLY A 41 -8.46 11.48 -73.99
CA GLY A 41 -8.03 11.15 -75.35
C GLY A 41 -6.54 10.77 -75.43
N GLN A 42 -5.85 11.11 -76.53
CA GLN A 42 -4.42 10.77 -76.67
C GLN A 42 -3.55 11.63 -75.75
N GLN A 43 -2.83 10.97 -74.83
CA GLN A 43 -1.93 11.61 -73.88
C GLN A 43 -0.50 11.10 -74.04
N THR A 44 0.46 11.98 -73.73
CA THR A 44 1.89 11.65 -73.75
C THR A 44 2.42 11.59 -72.32
N PHE A 45 3.04 10.48 -71.96
CA PHE A 45 3.54 10.22 -70.60
C PHE A 45 4.89 9.53 -70.63
N ARG A 46 5.60 9.55 -69.49
CA ARG A 46 6.90 8.89 -69.34
C ARG A 46 6.67 7.43 -68.93
N ALA A 47 7.18 6.48 -69.70
CA ALA A 47 7.06 5.05 -69.43
C ALA A 47 8.44 4.38 -69.37
N LEU A 48 8.50 3.20 -68.77
CA LEU A 48 9.71 2.41 -68.65
C LEU A 48 9.90 1.58 -69.93
N GLU A 49 10.99 1.81 -70.64
CA GLU A 49 11.50 0.91 -71.68
C GLU A 49 12.54 -0.02 -71.05
N TYR A 50 12.43 -1.32 -71.30
CA TYR A 50 13.46 -2.30 -70.93
C TYR A 50 13.53 -3.43 -71.96
N THR A 51 14.62 -4.18 -71.98
CA THR A 51 14.85 -5.30 -72.91
C THR A 51 14.59 -6.65 -72.23
N VAL A 52 14.11 -7.66 -72.98
CA VAL A 52 13.76 -8.99 -72.41
C VAL A 52 14.97 -9.70 -71.78
N ASN A 53 16.18 -9.39 -72.25
CA ASN A 53 17.43 -9.89 -71.68
C ASN A 53 18.54 -8.82 -71.78
N ALA A 54 19.75 -9.15 -71.32
CA ALA A 54 20.88 -8.22 -71.25
C ALA A 54 21.36 -7.70 -72.62
N ASP A 55 21.00 -8.36 -73.75
CA ASP A 55 21.30 -7.88 -75.09
C ASP A 55 20.47 -6.61 -75.41
N PRO A 56 21.10 -5.44 -75.63
CA PRO A 56 20.40 -4.21 -75.98
C PRO A 56 19.61 -4.28 -77.29
N GLN A 57 19.88 -5.28 -78.15
CA GLN A 57 19.15 -5.52 -79.41
C GLN A 57 17.95 -6.46 -79.24
N SER A 58 17.76 -7.05 -78.04
CA SER A 58 16.60 -7.90 -77.79
C SER A 58 15.30 -7.09 -77.79
N ALA A 59 14.16 -7.79 -77.91
CA ALA A 59 12.86 -7.13 -77.99
C ALA A 59 12.64 -6.20 -76.78
N LYS A 60 12.11 -5.02 -77.06
CA LYS A 60 11.77 -4.03 -76.04
C LYS A 60 10.40 -4.32 -75.46
N ILE A 61 10.21 -3.92 -74.21
CA ILE A 61 8.92 -3.92 -73.52
C ILE A 61 8.73 -2.52 -72.93
N TYR A 62 7.54 -1.95 -73.13
CA TYR A 62 7.14 -0.69 -72.52
C TYR A 62 6.19 -0.98 -71.39
N ARG A 63 6.39 -0.37 -70.23
CA ARG A 63 5.57 -0.61 -69.04
C ARG A 63 5.11 0.71 -68.44
N LEU A 64 3.90 0.70 -67.87
CA LEU A 64 3.38 1.79 -67.02
C LEU A 64 4.13 1.83 -65.66
N GLN A 65 5.40 2.20 -65.75
CA GLN A 65 6.34 2.38 -64.64
C GLN A 65 7.31 3.50 -65.03
N THR A 66 7.93 4.19 -64.08
CA THR A 66 9.06 5.10 -64.31
C THR A 66 10.20 4.82 -63.35
N LEU A 67 11.43 5.03 -63.81
CA LEU A 67 12.59 5.21 -62.92
C LEU A 67 12.57 6.62 -62.30
N PRO A 68 13.21 6.82 -61.14
CA PRO A 68 13.39 8.16 -60.57
C PRO A 68 14.13 9.08 -61.56
N GLU A 69 13.58 10.27 -61.81
CA GLU A 69 14.10 11.22 -62.81
C GLU A 69 13.72 12.65 -62.41
N ASN A 70 14.63 13.63 -62.56
CA ASN A 70 14.40 15.06 -62.25
C ASN A 70 13.89 15.36 -60.82
N ASP A 71 14.39 14.59 -59.84
CA ASP A 71 13.95 14.56 -58.43
C ASP A 71 12.49 14.17 -58.22
N TYR A 72 11.86 13.55 -59.23
CA TYR A 72 10.59 12.84 -59.05
C TYR A 72 10.86 11.36 -58.75
N PRO A 73 10.06 10.75 -57.88
CA PRO A 73 10.21 9.35 -57.52
C PRO A 73 9.84 8.43 -58.68
N GLU A 74 10.21 7.16 -58.54
CA GLU A 74 9.64 6.08 -59.36
C GLU A 74 8.13 5.99 -59.14
N ILE A 75 7.38 5.78 -60.23
CA ILE A 75 5.95 5.46 -60.21
C ILE A 75 5.78 4.05 -60.74
N ILE A 76 5.01 3.21 -60.05
CA ILE A 76 4.74 1.83 -60.45
C ILE A 76 3.23 1.61 -60.46
N LEU A 77 2.65 1.38 -61.64
CA LEU A 77 1.25 0.98 -61.78
C LEU A 77 1.15 -0.53 -62.03
N LYS A 78 0.34 -1.21 -61.22
CA LYS A 78 0.08 -2.64 -61.30
C LYS A 78 -1.41 -2.93 -61.28
N GLY A 79 -1.81 -3.96 -62.01
CA GLY A 79 -3.10 -4.60 -61.83
C GLY A 79 -3.00 -5.70 -60.77
N VAL A 80 -4.11 -6.06 -60.14
CA VAL A 80 -4.21 -7.22 -59.24
C VAL A 80 -5.24 -8.20 -59.79
N ASP A 81 -4.82 -9.44 -60.03
CA ASP A 81 -5.67 -10.56 -60.46
C ASP A 81 -5.53 -11.72 -59.48
N ASN A 82 -6.64 -12.19 -58.89
CA ASN A 82 -6.67 -13.30 -57.94
C ASN A 82 -5.58 -13.22 -56.84
N GLY A 83 -5.32 -12.01 -56.35
CA GLY A 83 -4.30 -11.73 -55.33
C GLY A 83 -2.84 -11.70 -55.82
N SER A 84 -2.61 -11.79 -57.14
CA SER A 84 -1.28 -11.66 -57.76
C SER A 84 -1.14 -10.33 -58.51
N GLU A 85 -0.02 -9.65 -58.30
CA GLU A 85 0.30 -8.40 -59.00
C GLU A 85 0.75 -8.66 -60.44
N VAL A 86 0.18 -7.93 -61.40
CA VAL A 86 0.54 -7.96 -62.82
C VAL A 86 0.90 -6.56 -63.31
N PHE A 87 1.78 -6.48 -64.31
CA PHE A 87 2.18 -5.22 -64.93
C PHE A 87 1.38 -4.94 -66.20
N PHE A 88 1.10 -3.66 -66.45
CA PHE A 88 0.56 -3.15 -67.71
C PHE A 88 1.70 -2.93 -68.71
N GLU A 89 1.74 -3.73 -69.77
CA GLU A 89 2.87 -3.77 -70.70
C GLU A 89 2.43 -3.74 -72.17
N ASP A 90 3.12 -2.93 -72.98
CA ASP A 90 3.03 -2.93 -74.43
C ASP A 90 4.23 -3.72 -75.00
N LYS A 91 3.91 -4.81 -75.72
CA LYS A 91 4.86 -5.80 -76.25
C LYS A 91 4.75 -5.86 -77.76
N VAL A 92 5.80 -6.36 -78.42
CA VAL A 92 5.79 -6.53 -79.89
C VAL A 92 4.61 -7.41 -80.34
N PRO A 93 3.81 -6.99 -81.35
CA PRO A 93 3.91 -5.73 -82.10
C PRO A 93 3.38 -4.53 -81.30
N PHE A 94 4.21 -3.49 -81.14
CA PHE A 94 3.82 -2.31 -80.36
C PHE A 94 2.64 -1.58 -81.00
N ASP A 95 1.54 -1.50 -80.28
CA ASP A 95 0.30 -0.86 -80.71
C ASP A 95 -0.18 0.24 -79.73
N ASN A 96 0.64 0.54 -78.71
CA ASN A 96 0.30 1.44 -77.60
C ASN A 96 -0.91 0.97 -76.78
N VAL A 97 -1.22 -0.33 -76.81
CA VAL A 97 -2.16 -0.96 -75.90
C VAL A 97 -1.35 -1.64 -74.79
N TYR A 98 -1.53 -1.16 -73.56
CA TYR A 98 -0.86 -1.66 -72.37
C TYR A 98 -1.70 -2.77 -71.75
N ASP A 99 -1.60 -3.95 -72.35
CA ASP A 99 -2.34 -5.12 -71.90
C ASP A 99 -1.75 -5.72 -70.62
N ASN A 100 -2.65 -6.21 -69.79
CA ASN A 100 -2.42 -6.71 -68.44
C ASN A 100 -3.07 -8.10 -68.32
N ASN A 101 -2.43 -9.13 -68.87
CA ASN A 101 -2.99 -10.47 -68.86
C ASN A 101 -2.93 -11.11 -67.44
N PRO A 102 -4.06 -11.49 -66.79
CA PRO A 102 -5.47 -11.50 -67.23
C PRO A 102 -6.40 -10.50 -66.48
N THR A 103 -5.88 -9.42 -65.91
CA THR A 103 -6.67 -8.43 -65.17
C THR A 103 -7.75 -7.75 -66.02
N PRO A 104 -8.88 -7.33 -65.41
CA PRO A 104 -10.06 -6.88 -66.13
C PRO A 104 -10.08 -5.38 -66.51
N HIS A 105 -8.96 -4.66 -66.30
CA HIS A 105 -8.87 -3.22 -66.56
C HIS A 105 -8.48 -2.93 -68.00
N LEU A 106 -9.10 -1.92 -68.61
CA LEU A 106 -8.78 -1.52 -69.98
C LEU A 106 -7.43 -0.78 -70.04
N SER A 107 -6.70 -0.93 -71.15
CA SER A 107 -5.44 -0.19 -71.35
C SER A 107 -5.63 1.33 -71.18
N SER A 108 -6.75 1.89 -71.63
CA SER A 108 -7.00 3.33 -71.54
C SER A 108 -7.24 3.82 -70.11
N GLU A 109 -7.77 2.96 -69.24
CA GLU A 109 -7.94 3.26 -67.81
C GLU A 109 -6.61 3.26 -67.08
N ALA A 110 -5.76 2.27 -67.39
CA ALA A 110 -4.42 2.21 -66.83
C ALA A 110 -3.56 3.40 -67.28
N VAL A 111 -3.66 3.78 -68.55
CA VAL A 111 -3.02 4.99 -69.08
C VAL A 111 -3.53 6.23 -68.37
N GLN A 112 -4.86 6.37 -68.17
CA GLN A 112 -5.45 7.50 -67.44
C GLN A 112 -4.91 7.62 -66.02
N THR A 113 -4.93 6.53 -65.25
CA THR A 113 -4.42 6.55 -63.87
C THR A 113 -2.94 6.94 -63.86
N PHE A 114 -2.12 6.28 -64.68
CA PHE A 114 -0.68 6.52 -64.69
C PHE A 114 -0.30 7.93 -65.12
N TYR A 115 -0.91 8.42 -66.20
CA TYR A 115 -0.76 9.80 -66.68
C TYR A 115 -1.22 10.81 -65.62
N GLY A 116 -2.38 10.58 -65.01
CA GLY A 116 -2.94 11.48 -64.00
C GLY A 116 -2.02 11.66 -62.81
N PHE A 117 -1.44 10.57 -62.26
CA PHE A 117 -0.46 10.67 -61.18
C PHE A 117 0.80 11.44 -61.60
N GLN A 118 1.28 11.28 -62.84
CA GLN A 118 2.41 12.06 -63.33
C GLN A 118 2.09 13.55 -63.39
N GLU A 119 0.92 13.93 -63.92
CA GLU A 119 0.55 15.34 -64.06
C GLU A 119 0.22 16.00 -62.73
N VAL A 120 -0.53 15.33 -61.84
CA VAL A 120 -0.81 15.84 -60.47
C VAL A 120 0.49 16.07 -59.72
N MET A 121 1.41 15.09 -59.72
CA MET A 121 2.70 15.23 -59.04
C MET A 121 3.56 16.34 -59.65
N LYS A 122 3.55 16.50 -60.98
CA LYS A 122 4.20 17.63 -61.65
C LYS A 122 3.57 18.95 -61.25
N ALA A 123 2.25 19.03 -61.17
CA ALA A 123 1.51 20.23 -60.81
C ALA A 123 1.81 20.69 -59.38
N PHE A 124 1.86 19.76 -58.40
CA PHE A 124 2.37 20.05 -57.05
C PHE A 124 3.79 20.63 -57.06
N GLY A 125 4.69 20.02 -57.85
CA GLY A 125 6.07 20.47 -58.00
C GLY A 125 6.17 21.87 -58.60
N GLN A 126 5.38 22.15 -59.64
CA GLN A 126 5.35 23.45 -60.31
C GLN A 126 4.74 24.54 -59.43
N ARG A 127 3.65 24.23 -58.70
CA ARG A 127 2.89 25.23 -57.95
C ARG A 127 3.50 25.54 -56.58
N PHE A 128 4.05 24.52 -55.92
CA PHE A 128 4.48 24.59 -54.52
C PHE A 128 5.94 24.20 -54.29
N GLY A 129 6.64 23.69 -55.32
CA GLY A 129 7.97 23.12 -55.15
C GLY A 129 7.96 21.78 -54.39
N TRP A 130 6.80 21.12 -54.28
CA TRP A 130 6.63 19.85 -53.58
C TRP A 130 6.77 18.67 -54.55
N LYS A 131 7.80 17.84 -54.39
CA LYS A 131 8.08 16.71 -55.28
C LYS A 131 7.75 15.38 -54.60
N GLY A 132 7.03 14.50 -55.30
CA GLY A 132 6.54 13.25 -54.70
C GLY A 132 5.49 13.49 -53.61
N ILE A 133 5.17 12.44 -52.85
CA ILE A 133 4.22 12.51 -51.73
C ILE A 133 4.86 13.16 -50.49
N ASP A 134 6.18 12.97 -50.34
CA ASP A 134 7.02 13.36 -49.19
C ASP A 134 7.64 14.77 -49.31
N GLY A 135 7.48 15.42 -50.47
CA GLY A 135 8.07 16.72 -50.77
C GLY A 135 9.55 16.66 -51.18
N ALA A 136 10.19 15.49 -51.09
CA ALA A 136 11.59 15.27 -51.46
C ALA A 136 11.75 14.39 -52.71
N GLY A 137 10.69 13.69 -53.12
CA GLY A 137 10.70 12.74 -54.24
C GLY A 137 11.48 11.47 -53.93
N ALA A 138 11.63 11.09 -52.66
CA ALA A 138 12.39 9.91 -52.26
C ALA A 138 11.55 8.64 -52.21
N ILE A 139 10.25 8.77 -51.97
CA ILE A 139 9.33 7.64 -51.77
C ILE A 139 8.68 7.23 -53.10
N PRO A 140 8.87 5.96 -53.55
CA PRO A 140 8.21 5.46 -54.76
C PRO A 140 6.69 5.51 -54.66
N ILE A 141 6.03 5.98 -55.72
CA ILE A 141 4.58 6.00 -55.84
C ILE A 141 4.12 4.67 -56.40
N LYS A 142 3.36 3.91 -55.62
CA LYS A 142 2.86 2.60 -56.02
C LYS A 142 1.35 2.65 -56.15
N ILE A 143 0.84 2.23 -57.30
CA ILE A 143 -0.57 2.32 -57.65
C ILE A 143 -1.07 0.92 -58.01
N PHE A 144 -2.19 0.53 -57.44
CA PHE A 144 -2.86 -0.73 -57.70
C PHE A 144 -4.24 -0.50 -58.26
N MET A 145 -4.50 -1.06 -59.43
CA MET A 145 -5.85 -1.23 -59.96
C MET A 145 -6.31 -2.64 -59.61
N LYS A 146 -7.43 -2.78 -58.89
CA LYS A 146 -7.96 -4.09 -58.50
C LYS A 146 -9.41 -4.27 -58.91
N ASP A 147 -9.83 -5.53 -58.94
CA ASP A 147 -11.23 -5.90 -59.06
C ASP A 147 -11.95 -5.70 -57.71
N GLY A 148 -12.95 -4.82 -57.71
CA GLY A 148 -13.79 -4.52 -56.54
C GLY A 148 -14.87 -5.56 -56.26
N ASP A 149 -15.05 -6.57 -57.13
CA ASP A 149 -15.95 -7.71 -56.86
C ASP A 149 -15.31 -8.79 -55.99
N ASP A 150 -13.98 -8.82 -55.89
CA ASP A 150 -13.20 -9.79 -55.10
C ASP A 150 -12.88 -9.31 -53.67
N GLU A 151 -13.09 -8.03 -53.36
CA GLU A 151 -12.81 -7.46 -52.03
C GLU A 151 -14.10 -7.20 -51.21
N GLN A 152 -14.05 -7.52 -49.91
CA GLN A 152 -15.12 -7.19 -48.94
C GLN A 152 -14.99 -5.74 -48.44
N VAL A 153 -14.88 -4.76 -49.35
CA VAL A 153 -14.81 -3.32 -48.99
C VAL A 153 -16.11 -2.60 -49.34
N PRO A 154 -16.54 -1.61 -48.52
CA PRO A 154 -17.65 -0.74 -48.87
C PRO A 154 -17.26 0.17 -50.05
N GLY A 155 -18.05 0.15 -51.13
CA GLY A 155 -17.89 1.07 -52.26
C GLY A 155 -17.13 0.47 -53.45
N LYS A 156 -17.86 -0.01 -54.46
CA LYS A 156 -17.27 -0.42 -55.74
C LYS A 156 -17.15 0.80 -56.66
N ASN A 157 -16.11 0.85 -57.50
CA ASN A 157 -15.73 2.04 -58.30
C ASN A 157 -15.27 3.21 -57.44
N ASN A 158 -14.28 2.97 -56.57
CA ASN A 158 -13.70 4.00 -55.70
C ASN A 158 -12.17 3.99 -55.71
N GLY A 159 -11.56 5.13 -55.38
CA GLY A 159 -10.14 5.27 -55.09
C GLY A 159 -9.91 5.42 -53.58
N TRP A 160 -8.70 5.09 -53.11
CA TRP A 160 -8.21 5.58 -51.81
C TRP A 160 -6.67 5.56 -51.74
N PHE A 161 -6.12 6.40 -50.87
CA PHE A 161 -4.75 6.29 -50.37
C PHE A 161 -4.67 5.29 -49.20
N ALA A 162 -3.85 4.25 -49.33
CA ALA A 162 -3.69 3.18 -48.33
C ALA A 162 -2.40 3.35 -47.53
N GLU A 163 -2.54 3.44 -46.21
CA GLU A 163 -1.45 3.51 -45.25
C GLU A 163 -1.09 2.09 -44.75
N ASP A 164 0.02 1.47 -45.20
CA ASP A 164 0.56 0.23 -44.62
C ASP A 164 2.03 0.38 -44.21
N THR A 165 2.34 -0.14 -43.03
CA THR A 165 3.61 -0.16 -42.28
C THR A 165 4.85 -0.72 -43.01
N GLY A 166 4.76 -0.96 -44.32
CA GLY A 166 5.89 -1.40 -45.14
C GLY A 166 5.90 -0.89 -46.59
N ASN A 167 4.80 -0.32 -47.10
CA ASN A 167 4.72 0.28 -48.43
C ASN A 167 3.42 1.10 -48.53
N GLU A 168 3.53 2.39 -48.86
CA GLU A 168 2.36 3.24 -49.13
C GLU A 168 1.90 3.08 -50.57
N HIS A 169 0.58 3.01 -50.76
CA HIS A 169 0.00 2.67 -52.05
C HIS A 169 -1.30 3.41 -52.33
N PHE A 170 -1.54 3.75 -53.58
CA PHE A 170 -2.85 4.21 -54.07
C PHE A 170 -3.61 3.04 -54.65
N VAL A 171 -4.89 2.90 -54.33
CA VAL A 171 -5.72 1.79 -54.80
C VAL A 171 -6.94 2.33 -55.53
N PHE A 172 -7.24 1.76 -56.70
CA PHE A 172 -8.45 2.06 -57.47
C PHE A 172 -9.19 0.76 -57.79
N LEU A 173 -10.44 0.65 -57.30
CA LEU A 173 -11.26 -0.53 -57.49
C LEU A 173 -12.24 -0.37 -58.65
N ARG A 174 -12.32 -1.39 -59.50
CA ARG A 174 -13.31 -1.46 -60.58
C ARG A 174 -14.35 -2.53 -60.28
N SER A 175 -15.62 -2.20 -60.40
CA SER A 175 -16.71 -3.18 -60.37
C SER A 175 -16.88 -3.84 -61.74
N LEU A 176 -16.79 -5.17 -61.84
CA LEU A 176 -17.10 -5.89 -63.08
C LEU A 176 -18.60 -6.22 -63.20
N SER A 177 -19.25 -6.42 -62.06
CA SER A 177 -20.67 -6.78 -61.94
C SER A 177 -21.63 -5.60 -62.08
N ASN A 178 -21.15 -4.38 -61.83
CA ASN A 178 -21.91 -3.14 -61.99
C ASN A 178 -21.02 -2.06 -62.64
N PRO A 179 -21.01 -1.94 -63.98
CA PRO A 179 -20.15 -1.01 -64.70
C PRO A 179 -20.68 0.42 -64.55
N ALA A 180 -20.53 1.00 -63.36
CA ALA A 180 -20.43 2.44 -63.24
C ALA A 180 -19.06 2.87 -63.81
N PRO A 181 -18.89 4.14 -64.20
CA PRO A 181 -17.59 4.56 -64.72
C PRO A 181 -16.51 4.44 -63.62
N PHE A 182 -15.24 4.39 -64.01
CA PHE A 182 -14.12 4.13 -63.12
C PHE A 182 -13.54 5.47 -62.62
N THR A 183 -13.34 5.66 -61.30
CA THR A 183 -13.09 6.98 -60.67
C THR A 183 -11.66 7.52 -60.81
N ASN A 184 -10.90 7.11 -61.81
CA ASN A 184 -9.49 7.53 -62.00
C ASN A 184 -9.33 8.84 -62.80
N VAL A 185 -10.23 9.79 -62.60
CA VAL A 185 -10.19 11.14 -63.18
C VAL A 185 -9.14 12.02 -62.47
N LEU A 186 -8.72 13.13 -63.08
CA LEU A 186 -7.60 13.95 -62.59
C LEU A 186 -7.86 14.54 -61.20
N GLU A 187 -9.07 15.05 -60.96
CA GLU A 187 -9.49 15.61 -59.69
C GLU A 187 -9.51 14.57 -58.57
N MET A 188 -9.94 13.33 -58.86
CA MET A 188 -9.90 12.24 -57.88
C MET A 188 -8.47 11.81 -57.58
N ILE A 189 -7.61 11.69 -58.60
CA ILE A 189 -6.19 11.42 -58.37
C ILE A 189 -5.54 12.54 -57.55
N GLY A 190 -5.91 13.79 -57.81
CA GLY A 190 -5.47 14.95 -57.05
C GLY A 190 -5.93 14.93 -55.58
N HIS A 191 -7.18 14.54 -55.36
CA HIS A 191 -7.76 14.34 -54.04
C HIS A 191 -6.98 13.27 -53.26
N GLU A 192 -6.85 12.07 -53.82
CA GLU A 192 -6.15 10.96 -53.15
C GLU A 192 -4.69 11.29 -52.86
N PHE A 193 -4.01 11.91 -53.83
CA PHE A 193 -2.63 12.33 -53.64
C PHE A 193 -2.50 13.35 -52.49
N THR A 194 -3.52 14.19 -52.29
CA THR A 194 -3.53 15.20 -51.23
C THR A 194 -3.63 14.58 -49.84
N HIS A 195 -4.35 13.48 -49.64
CA HIS A 195 -4.32 12.73 -48.37
C HIS A 195 -2.90 12.36 -47.97
N GLY A 196 -2.15 11.79 -48.91
CA GLY A 196 -0.75 11.48 -48.71
C GLY A 196 0.12 12.70 -48.42
N VAL A 197 -0.10 13.81 -49.15
CA VAL A 197 0.62 15.06 -48.88
C VAL A 197 0.33 15.60 -47.48
N ILE A 198 -0.91 15.53 -47.00
CA ILE A 198 -1.27 15.96 -45.63
C ILE A 198 -0.54 15.10 -44.60
N LEU A 199 -0.53 13.77 -44.77
CA LEU A 199 0.23 12.85 -43.92
C LEU A 199 1.70 13.26 -43.84
N TYR A 200 2.37 13.42 -44.98
CA TYR A 200 3.80 13.74 -45.02
C TYR A 200 4.14 15.14 -44.54
N LYS A 201 3.23 16.11 -44.74
CA LYS A 201 3.44 17.50 -44.36
C LYS A 201 3.16 17.76 -42.88
N THR A 202 2.32 16.95 -42.24
CA THR A 202 1.87 17.17 -40.86
C THR A 202 2.23 16.05 -39.88
N GLY A 203 2.51 14.85 -40.39
CA GLY A 203 2.65 13.62 -39.59
C GLY A 203 1.31 13.09 -39.06
N ILE A 204 0.19 13.60 -39.56
CA ILE A 204 -1.16 13.22 -39.12
C ILE A 204 -1.72 12.21 -40.12
N MET A 205 -2.03 11.02 -39.64
CA MET A 205 -2.68 9.96 -40.42
C MET A 205 -4.15 10.26 -40.63
N PHE A 206 -4.66 9.89 -41.81
CA PHE A 206 -6.11 9.80 -42.00
C PHE A 206 -6.60 8.57 -41.23
N SER A 207 -7.50 8.77 -40.26
CA SER A 207 -7.95 7.66 -39.41
C SER A 207 -9.11 6.94 -40.06
N ASP A 208 -8.84 5.77 -40.64
CA ASP A 208 -9.86 4.76 -41.01
C ASP A 208 -10.52 4.14 -39.78
N ASP A 209 -9.85 4.23 -38.62
CA ASP A 209 -10.47 3.98 -37.33
C ASP A 209 -11.58 5.04 -37.19
N PHE A 210 -12.84 4.59 -37.24
CA PHE A 210 -14.07 5.37 -37.12
C PHE A 210 -14.21 6.11 -35.76
N THR A 211 -13.11 6.51 -35.12
CA THR A 211 -13.11 7.59 -34.14
C THR A 211 -13.46 8.87 -34.88
N CYS A 212 -14.76 9.11 -35.04
CA CYS A 212 -15.26 10.29 -35.73
C CYS A 212 -14.64 11.54 -35.11
N SER A 213 -14.03 12.33 -35.99
CA SER A 213 -13.50 13.64 -35.67
C SER A 213 -13.84 14.56 -36.82
N GLU A 214 -14.22 15.79 -36.49
CA GLU A 214 -14.48 16.86 -37.46
C GLU A 214 -13.28 17.13 -38.37
N PHE A 215 -12.08 16.72 -37.94
CA PHE A 215 -10.87 16.73 -38.73
C PHE A 215 -11.01 15.89 -40.01
N ASN A 216 -11.64 14.71 -39.98
CA ASN A 216 -11.78 13.88 -41.19
C ASN A 216 -12.62 14.61 -42.24
N THR A 217 -13.76 15.20 -41.86
CA THR A 217 -14.55 16.05 -42.76
C THR A 217 -13.76 17.22 -43.35
N LEU A 218 -12.97 17.90 -42.51
CA LEU A 218 -12.12 18.99 -42.99
C LEU A 218 -11.01 18.48 -43.92
N HIS A 219 -10.44 17.31 -43.64
CA HIS A 219 -9.40 16.67 -44.43
C HIS A 219 -9.92 16.36 -45.84
N GLU A 220 -11.09 15.71 -45.95
CA GLU A 220 -11.79 15.48 -47.21
C GLU A 220 -11.93 16.79 -48.01
N GLY A 221 -12.52 17.82 -47.39
CA GLY A 221 -12.73 19.10 -48.08
C GLY A 221 -11.43 19.80 -48.51
N ILE A 222 -10.31 19.59 -47.80
CA ILE A 222 -9.00 20.05 -48.27
C ILE A 222 -8.53 19.23 -49.47
N ALA A 223 -8.67 17.90 -49.44
CA ALA A 223 -8.33 17.02 -50.55
C ALA A 223 -9.13 17.38 -51.82
N ASP A 224 -10.43 17.62 -51.68
CA ASP A 224 -11.33 18.09 -52.74
C ASP A 224 -10.88 19.43 -53.35
N ILE A 225 -10.52 20.41 -52.50
CA ILE A 225 -9.97 21.70 -52.95
C ILE A 225 -8.73 21.52 -53.83
N PHE A 226 -7.80 20.64 -53.47
CA PHE A 226 -6.61 20.39 -54.29
C PHE A 226 -6.95 19.59 -55.55
N GLY A 227 -7.85 18.61 -55.45
CA GLY A 227 -8.35 17.83 -56.59
C GLY A 227 -8.90 18.74 -57.69
N ILE A 228 -9.92 19.55 -57.37
CA ILE A 228 -10.54 20.47 -58.33
C ILE A 228 -9.53 21.52 -58.84
N TYR A 229 -8.62 21.97 -57.97
CA TYR A 229 -7.63 22.95 -58.35
C TYR A 229 -6.67 22.40 -59.42
N PHE A 230 -6.19 21.17 -59.22
CA PHE A 230 -5.20 20.57 -60.12
C PHE A 230 -5.78 20.10 -61.44
N GLU A 231 -7.02 19.61 -61.47
CA GLU A 231 -7.72 19.34 -62.73
C GLU A 231 -7.71 20.61 -63.61
N ASN A 232 -8.23 21.73 -63.09
CA ASN A 232 -8.25 23.00 -63.80
C ASN A 232 -6.85 23.51 -64.18
N PHE A 233 -5.85 23.31 -63.32
CA PHE A 233 -4.47 23.71 -63.60
C PHE A 233 -3.85 22.90 -64.75
N ILE A 234 -4.07 21.59 -64.77
CA ILE A 234 -3.54 20.65 -65.78
C ILE A 234 -4.23 20.89 -67.12
N GLU A 235 -5.55 21.05 -67.11
CA GLU A 235 -6.36 21.34 -68.30
C GLU A 235 -6.17 22.77 -68.83
N LYS A 236 -5.49 23.63 -68.05
CA LYS A 236 -5.23 25.04 -68.36
C LYS A 236 -6.53 25.83 -68.56
N SER A 237 -7.52 25.53 -67.72
CA SER A 237 -8.79 26.25 -67.67
C SER A 237 -8.54 27.74 -67.41
N ASP A 238 -9.37 28.59 -68.03
CA ASP A 238 -9.33 30.04 -67.76
C ASP A 238 -9.65 30.24 -66.26
N PRO A 239 -8.79 30.90 -65.47
CA PRO A 239 -9.05 31.14 -64.05
C PRO A 239 -10.36 31.91 -63.76
N LYS A 240 -10.95 32.57 -64.77
CA LYS A 240 -12.27 33.24 -64.67
C LYS A 240 -13.45 32.33 -65.01
N LYS A 241 -13.18 31.10 -65.43
CA LYS A 241 -14.14 30.03 -65.78
C LYS A 241 -13.66 28.72 -65.15
N PHE A 242 -13.22 28.81 -63.89
CA PHE A 242 -12.81 27.64 -63.13
C PHE A 242 -13.96 26.65 -63.08
N ASN A 243 -13.70 25.39 -63.37
CA ASN A 243 -14.67 24.33 -63.21
C ASN A 243 -14.82 24.04 -61.72
N TRP A 244 -16.06 24.07 -61.23
CA TRP A 244 -16.42 23.80 -59.85
C TRP A 244 -17.21 22.49 -59.71
N LEU A 245 -17.38 21.75 -60.80
CA LEU A 245 -18.01 20.43 -60.81
C LEU A 245 -16.95 19.39 -60.47
N PHE A 246 -17.15 18.67 -59.38
CA PHE A 246 -16.29 17.56 -59.01
C PHE A 246 -16.92 16.24 -59.49
N ALA A 247 -16.12 15.37 -60.12
CA ALA A 247 -16.56 14.15 -60.78
C ALA A 247 -17.52 14.38 -61.97
N GLU A 248 -17.17 15.31 -62.86
CA GLU A 248 -17.98 15.76 -64.01
C GLU A 248 -18.47 14.60 -64.90
N GLN A 249 -17.69 13.54 -65.06
CA GLN A 249 -18.00 12.41 -65.94
C GLN A 249 -19.01 11.40 -65.36
N PHE A 250 -19.52 11.67 -64.15
CA PHE A 250 -20.38 10.79 -63.37
C PHE A 250 -21.76 11.36 -63.07
N LYS A 251 -22.22 12.34 -63.87
CA LYS A 251 -23.31 13.27 -63.48
C LYS A 251 -22.92 13.98 -62.18
N ALA A 252 -21.87 14.81 -62.22
CA ALA A 252 -21.37 15.65 -61.12
C ALA A 252 -21.71 15.11 -59.72
N ALA A 253 -20.78 14.38 -59.09
CA ALA A 253 -21.02 13.93 -57.71
C ALA A 253 -21.26 15.13 -56.79
N GLU A 254 -20.62 16.27 -57.10
CA GLU A 254 -20.73 17.52 -56.38
C GLU A 254 -20.50 18.76 -57.26
N ASP A 255 -21.09 19.87 -56.86
CA ASP A 255 -20.80 21.22 -57.39
C ASP A 255 -20.46 22.11 -56.19
N PHE A 256 -19.19 22.51 -56.06
CA PHE A 256 -18.72 23.32 -54.94
C PHE A 256 -19.48 24.65 -54.82
N SER A 257 -20.03 25.14 -55.95
CA SER A 257 -20.82 26.37 -55.98
C SER A 257 -22.23 26.17 -55.44
N THR A 258 -22.79 24.95 -55.53
CA THR A 258 -24.11 24.59 -55.01
C THR A 258 -24.15 23.23 -54.28
N PRO A 259 -23.36 23.01 -53.20
CA PRO A 259 -23.17 21.69 -52.60
C PRO A 259 -24.49 21.02 -52.15
N LYS A 260 -25.46 21.82 -51.71
CA LYS A 260 -26.79 21.34 -51.29
C LYS A 260 -27.55 20.56 -52.37
N ASN A 261 -27.32 20.82 -53.65
CA ASN A 261 -27.95 20.06 -54.74
C ASN A 261 -27.53 18.58 -54.71
N HIS A 262 -26.43 18.27 -54.05
CA HIS A 262 -25.83 16.95 -53.91
C HIS A 262 -25.88 16.42 -52.47
N GLN A 263 -26.63 17.08 -51.57
CA GLN A 263 -26.74 16.76 -50.13
C GLN A 263 -25.45 17.01 -49.33
N PHE A 264 -24.59 17.91 -49.81
CA PHE A 264 -23.44 18.40 -49.06
C PHE A 264 -23.77 19.75 -48.40
N ALA A 265 -23.12 20.02 -47.28
CA ALA A 265 -23.34 21.22 -46.48
C ALA A 265 -22.64 22.42 -47.12
N ASP A 266 -23.31 23.57 -47.26
CA ASP A 266 -22.66 24.83 -47.70
C ASP A 266 -22.37 25.78 -46.52
N THR A 267 -22.83 25.39 -45.32
CA THR A 267 -22.80 26.19 -44.10
C THR A 267 -22.36 25.29 -42.95
N TYR A 268 -21.30 25.68 -42.25
CA TYR A 268 -20.87 25.04 -41.01
C TYR A 268 -22.01 25.03 -40.01
N ASN A 269 -22.33 23.86 -39.48
CA ASN A 269 -23.48 23.65 -38.61
C ASN A 269 -24.86 23.89 -39.25
N GLY A 270 -24.95 23.98 -40.58
CA GLY A 270 -26.20 24.17 -41.31
C GLY A 270 -26.89 22.86 -41.73
N GLN A 271 -27.61 22.94 -42.83
CA GLN A 271 -28.25 21.79 -43.48
C GLN A 271 -27.18 20.82 -44.00
N TYR A 272 -27.45 19.51 -43.90
CA TYR A 272 -26.54 18.42 -44.30
C TYR A 272 -25.21 18.33 -43.52
N TYR A 273 -24.92 19.29 -42.63
CA TYR A 273 -23.74 19.24 -41.78
C TYR A 273 -23.95 18.24 -40.63
N VAL A 274 -23.33 17.07 -40.73
CA VAL A 274 -23.36 16.03 -39.71
C VAL A 274 -21.97 15.91 -39.08
N ASN A 275 -21.90 16.11 -37.76
CA ASN A 275 -20.71 15.87 -36.96
C ASN A 275 -21.13 15.05 -35.73
N VAL A 276 -21.60 13.83 -36.00
CA VAL A 276 -22.07 12.87 -35.00
C VAL A 276 -21.22 11.63 -35.11
N CYS A 277 -20.62 11.22 -33.99
CA CYS A 277 -19.71 10.09 -33.95
C CYS A 277 -20.44 8.79 -33.72
N ASP A 278 -20.78 8.14 -34.83
CA ASP A 278 -21.28 6.77 -34.86
C ASP A 278 -20.49 5.90 -35.85
N GLU A 279 -20.75 4.60 -35.80
CA GLU A 279 -20.08 3.57 -36.62
C GLU A 279 -20.33 3.72 -38.13
N ASN A 280 -21.26 4.58 -38.56
CA ASN A 280 -21.61 4.87 -39.95
C ASN A 280 -21.28 6.31 -40.34
N TYR A 281 -20.42 7.00 -39.58
CA TYR A 281 -20.05 8.38 -39.85
C TYR A 281 -19.44 8.52 -41.25
N ASN A 282 -20.06 9.37 -42.07
CA ASN A 282 -19.58 9.71 -43.40
C ASN A 282 -19.02 11.14 -43.38
N PRO A 283 -17.70 11.35 -43.59
CA PRO A 283 -17.11 12.68 -43.52
C PRO A 283 -17.44 13.57 -44.72
N HIS A 284 -17.78 12.99 -45.87
CA HIS A 284 -17.91 13.69 -47.15
C HIS A 284 -19.00 14.79 -47.14
N PRO A 285 -20.25 14.57 -46.67
CA PRO A 285 -21.28 15.62 -46.74
C PRO A 285 -20.91 16.92 -45.99
N GLY A 286 -20.04 16.84 -44.99
CA GLY A 286 -19.56 18.02 -44.28
C GLY A 286 -18.43 18.78 -45.01
N ALA A 287 -17.76 18.16 -45.99
CA ALA A 287 -16.63 18.71 -46.74
C ALA A 287 -17.05 19.93 -47.59
N GLY A 288 -18.31 19.92 -48.05
CA GLY A 288 -18.95 21.01 -48.80
C GLY A 288 -18.81 22.41 -48.17
N VAL A 289 -18.58 22.51 -46.86
CA VAL A 289 -18.34 23.79 -46.18
C VAL A 289 -17.00 24.38 -46.63
N ALA A 290 -15.94 23.57 -46.68
CA ALA A 290 -14.62 23.98 -47.18
C ALA A 290 -14.68 24.30 -48.68
N GLU A 291 -15.38 23.48 -49.43
CA GLU A 291 -15.55 23.64 -50.87
C GLU A 291 -16.29 24.93 -51.23
N LYS A 292 -17.45 25.17 -50.61
CA LYS A 292 -18.20 26.41 -50.79
C LYS A 292 -17.38 27.61 -50.37
N TRP A 293 -16.65 27.50 -49.26
CA TRP A 293 -15.74 28.55 -48.81
C TRP A 293 -14.67 28.86 -49.86
N PHE A 294 -14.09 27.83 -50.47
CA PHE A 294 -13.05 27.98 -51.49
C PHE A 294 -13.58 28.65 -52.76
N VAL A 295 -14.81 28.34 -53.18
CA VAL A 295 -15.50 29.04 -54.28
C VAL A 295 -15.68 30.52 -53.94
N LEU A 296 -16.22 30.82 -52.76
CA LEU A 296 -16.46 32.21 -52.33
C LEU A 296 -15.15 33.00 -52.16
N LEU A 297 -14.08 32.36 -51.73
CA LEU A 297 -12.76 32.97 -51.64
C LEU A 297 -12.17 33.21 -53.04
N SER A 298 -12.35 32.27 -53.97
CA SER A 298 -11.78 32.33 -55.31
C SER A 298 -12.53 33.33 -56.20
N ASP A 299 -13.83 33.14 -56.39
CA ASP A 299 -14.66 33.89 -57.33
C ASP A 299 -15.36 35.08 -56.67
N GLY A 300 -15.54 35.03 -55.35
CA GLY A 300 -16.42 35.97 -54.65
C GLY A 300 -17.90 35.60 -54.83
N SER A 301 -18.77 36.59 -54.69
CA SER A 301 -20.20 36.46 -54.99
C SER A 301 -20.77 37.79 -55.47
N LEU A 302 -21.75 37.74 -56.37
CA LEU A 302 -22.50 38.91 -56.81
C LEU A 302 -23.93 38.87 -56.25
N GLY A 303 -24.43 40.02 -55.80
CA GLY A 303 -25.76 40.10 -55.19
C GLY A 303 -25.73 39.74 -53.70
N SER A 304 -26.90 39.42 -53.15
CA SER A 304 -27.08 39.09 -51.74
C SER A 304 -27.55 37.66 -51.58
N ALA A 305 -26.98 36.94 -50.62
CA ALA A 305 -27.34 35.58 -50.26
C ALA A 305 -27.36 35.42 -48.74
N TYR A 306 -27.94 34.31 -48.28
CA TYR A 306 -27.99 33.93 -46.87
C TYR A 306 -27.50 32.51 -46.71
N ASN A 307 -26.76 32.25 -45.64
CA ASN A 307 -26.43 30.88 -45.24
C ASN A 307 -27.54 30.26 -44.39
N ASP A 308 -27.41 28.99 -44.02
CA ASP A 308 -28.44 28.26 -43.25
C ASP A 308 -28.71 28.84 -41.86
N LEU A 309 -27.71 29.51 -41.30
CA LEU A 309 -27.83 30.19 -40.02
C LEU A 309 -28.46 31.59 -40.18
N GLY A 310 -28.88 32.00 -41.38
CA GLY A 310 -29.51 33.30 -41.62
C GLY A 310 -28.52 34.47 -41.65
N TYR A 311 -27.21 34.21 -41.73
CA TYR A 311 -26.21 35.25 -41.94
C TYR A 311 -26.27 35.70 -43.40
N GLY A 312 -26.60 36.99 -43.59
CA GLY A 312 -26.63 37.60 -44.91
C GLY A 312 -25.25 38.10 -45.32
N TYR A 313 -24.81 37.75 -46.52
CA TYR A 313 -23.59 38.25 -47.14
C TYR A 313 -23.89 38.79 -48.54
N SER A 314 -23.13 39.79 -48.99
CA SER A 314 -23.37 40.41 -50.29
C SER A 314 -22.09 40.92 -50.93
N ASN A 315 -22.02 40.79 -52.26
CA ASN A 315 -20.93 41.30 -53.10
C ASN A 315 -19.53 40.96 -52.57
N LEU A 316 -19.30 39.68 -52.24
CA LEU A 316 -17.99 39.23 -51.76
C LEU A 316 -16.95 39.37 -52.88
N SER A 317 -15.79 39.93 -52.54
CA SER A 317 -14.67 40.05 -53.48
C SER A 317 -13.79 38.82 -53.39
N GLY A 318 -13.70 38.06 -54.49
CA GLY A 318 -12.78 36.93 -54.61
C GLY A 318 -11.33 37.36 -54.82
N VAL A 319 -10.38 36.51 -54.44
CA VAL A 319 -8.93 36.72 -54.62
C VAL A 319 -8.36 35.97 -55.82
N GLY A 320 -9.18 35.14 -56.48
CA GLY A 320 -8.80 34.20 -57.53
C GLY A 320 -8.24 32.87 -57.00
N PRO A 321 -8.44 31.76 -57.73
CA PRO A 321 -8.09 30.41 -57.28
C PRO A 321 -6.59 30.25 -56.99
N GLU A 322 -5.74 30.96 -57.74
CA GLU A 322 -4.29 30.94 -57.53
C GLU A 322 -3.87 31.46 -56.16
N LYS A 323 -4.46 32.56 -55.69
CA LYS A 323 -4.14 33.07 -54.35
C LYS A 323 -4.80 32.22 -53.27
N ALA A 324 -6.02 31.75 -53.52
CA ALA A 324 -6.79 30.92 -52.61
C ALA A 324 -6.05 29.62 -52.28
N ILE A 325 -5.59 28.86 -53.29
CA ILE A 325 -4.88 27.59 -53.05
C ILE A 325 -3.56 27.80 -52.30
N GLN A 326 -2.89 28.94 -52.53
CA GLN A 326 -1.65 29.26 -51.83
C GLN A 326 -1.88 29.56 -50.33
N ILE A 327 -3.03 30.13 -49.99
CA ILE A 327 -3.46 30.31 -48.60
C ILE A 327 -3.72 28.94 -47.96
N VAL A 328 -4.46 28.06 -48.64
CA VAL A 328 -4.74 26.69 -48.19
C VAL A 328 -3.43 25.90 -47.96
N TRP A 329 -2.52 25.93 -48.94
CA TRP A 329 -1.20 25.26 -48.84
C TRP A 329 -0.38 25.72 -47.63
N ASN A 330 -0.41 27.01 -47.31
CA ASN A 330 0.30 27.57 -46.16
C ASN A 330 -0.42 27.30 -44.82
N ALA A 331 -1.70 26.92 -44.85
CA ALA A 331 -2.46 26.53 -43.67
C ALA A 331 -2.24 25.06 -43.26
N ILE A 332 -1.95 24.14 -44.20
CA ILE A 332 -1.80 22.70 -43.91
C ILE A 332 -0.82 22.41 -42.75
N PRO A 333 0.40 23.00 -42.66
CA PRO A 333 1.33 22.71 -41.56
C PRO A 333 0.81 23.06 -40.16
N LEU A 334 -0.25 23.87 -40.07
CA LEU A 334 -0.85 24.30 -38.81
C LEU A 334 -1.90 23.31 -38.29
N LEU A 335 -2.36 22.38 -39.14
CA LEU A 335 -3.33 21.36 -38.79
C LEU A 335 -2.86 20.49 -37.61
N LYS A 336 -3.84 20.03 -36.84
CA LYS A 336 -3.74 19.13 -35.70
C LYS A 336 -4.80 18.04 -35.84
N THR A 337 -4.61 16.92 -35.16
CA THR A 337 -5.57 15.80 -35.13
C THR A 337 -6.97 16.18 -34.63
N TYR A 338 -7.09 17.30 -33.93
CA TYR A 338 -8.36 17.85 -33.41
C TYR A 338 -8.76 19.16 -34.11
N SER A 339 -8.17 19.48 -35.26
CA SER A 339 -8.53 20.69 -36.01
C SER A 339 -9.96 20.60 -36.55
N ASP A 340 -10.72 21.65 -36.30
CA ASP A 340 -12.07 21.88 -36.79
C ASP A 340 -12.09 23.05 -37.79
N TYR A 341 -13.28 23.35 -38.34
CA TYR A 341 -13.47 24.49 -39.23
C TYR A 341 -13.07 25.85 -38.60
N PRO A 342 -13.42 26.16 -37.34
CA PRO A 342 -12.90 27.35 -36.64
C PRO A 342 -11.37 27.43 -36.56
N ALA A 343 -10.69 26.31 -36.31
CA ALA A 343 -9.24 26.23 -36.33
C ALA A 343 -8.70 26.48 -37.74
N PHE A 344 -9.29 25.87 -38.77
CA PHE A 344 -8.85 26.06 -40.16
C PHE A 344 -9.08 27.49 -40.66
N ARG A 345 -10.16 28.16 -40.26
CA ARG A 345 -10.32 29.60 -40.44
C ARG A 345 -9.16 30.39 -39.84
N THR A 346 -8.78 30.06 -38.62
CA THR A 346 -7.67 30.71 -37.94
C THR A 346 -6.36 30.50 -38.71
N PHE A 347 -6.11 29.28 -39.20
CA PHE A 347 -4.91 28.94 -39.97
C PHE A 347 -4.86 29.62 -41.33
N THR A 348 -5.97 29.71 -42.04
CA THR A 348 -6.06 30.40 -43.33
C THR A 348 -5.94 31.91 -43.18
N LEU A 349 -6.45 32.51 -42.09
CA LEU A 349 -6.21 33.92 -41.75
C LEU A 349 -4.73 34.17 -41.42
N GLN A 350 -4.09 33.30 -40.64
CA GLN A 350 -2.64 33.39 -40.37
C GLN A 350 -1.82 33.23 -41.65
N ALA A 351 -2.20 32.32 -42.54
CA ALA A 351 -1.56 32.15 -43.83
C ALA A 351 -1.73 33.39 -44.72
N ALA A 352 -2.93 33.97 -44.78
CA ALA A 352 -3.20 35.20 -45.53
C ALA A 352 -2.43 36.40 -44.96
N GLU A 353 -2.37 36.55 -43.63
CA GLU A 353 -1.56 37.57 -42.96
C GLU A 353 -0.08 37.40 -43.30
N LYS A 354 0.44 36.17 -43.24
CA LYS A 354 1.84 35.88 -43.57
C LYS A 354 2.17 36.18 -45.04
N LEU A 355 1.26 35.88 -45.96
CA LEU A 355 1.47 36.06 -47.40
C LEU A 355 1.23 37.50 -47.87
N TYR A 356 0.25 38.20 -47.30
CA TYR A 356 -0.27 39.46 -47.83
C TYR A 356 -0.41 40.60 -46.79
N GLY A 357 -0.27 40.30 -45.49
CA GLY A 357 -0.35 41.26 -44.39
C GLY A 357 -1.71 41.32 -43.68
N LEU A 358 -1.70 41.71 -42.41
CA LEU A 358 -2.92 41.91 -41.62
C LEU A 358 -3.78 43.01 -42.27
N HIS A 359 -5.10 42.77 -42.39
CA HIS A 359 -6.05 43.66 -43.05
C HIS A 359 -5.84 43.89 -44.56
N SER A 360 -5.04 43.06 -45.24
CA SER A 360 -4.97 43.08 -46.71
C SER A 360 -6.33 42.72 -47.34
N THR A 361 -6.49 42.99 -48.64
CA THR A 361 -7.69 42.58 -49.39
C THR A 361 -7.90 41.06 -49.30
N GLU A 362 -6.83 40.27 -49.37
CA GLU A 362 -6.88 38.82 -49.22
C GLU A 362 -7.26 38.38 -47.81
N TYR A 363 -6.68 39.00 -46.78
CA TYR A 363 -7.05 38.71 -45.38
C TYR A 363 -8.53 38.96 -45.13
N VAL A 364 -9.06 40.08 -45.63
CA VAL A 364 -10.49 40.43 -45.51
C VAL A 364 -11.37 39.49 -46.34
N ALA A 365 -10.95 39.11 -47.54
CA ALA A 365 -11.68 38.13 -48.36
C ALA A 365 -11.79 36.76 -47.67
N VAL A 366 -10.69 36.26 -47.08
CA VAL A 366 -10.69 35.03 -46.28
C VAL A 366 -11.67 35.15 -45.11
N ALA A 367 -11.62 36.24 -44.35
CA ALA A 367 -12.52 36.47 -43.22
C ALA A 367 -14.00 36.48 -43.64
N ASN A 368 -14.31 37.17 -44.74
CA ASN A 368 -15.68 37.30 -45.24
C ASN A 368 -16.22 35.99 -45.83
N ALA A 369 -15.41 35.25 -46.59
CA ALA A 369 -15.78 33.95 -47.12
C ALA A 369 -16.10 32.96 -45.99
N TRP A 370 -15.30 32.95 -44.91
CA TRP A 370 -15.58 32.12 -43.74
C TRP A 370 -16.88 32.49 -43.03
N CYS A 371 -17.17 33.78 -42.89
CA CYS A 371 -18.46 34.21 -42.36
C CYS A 371 -19.63 33.75 -43.23
N ALA A 372 -19.48 33.80 -44.56
CA ALA A 372 -20.52 33.38 -45.48
C ALA A 372 -20.86 31.88 -45.32
N VAL A 373 -19.89 31.03 -45.01
CA VAL A 373 -20.13 29.60 -44.69
C VAL A 373 -20.35 29.33 -43.20
N GLY A 374 -20.62 30.34 -42.38
CA GLY A 374 -21.05 30.14 -40.98
C GLY A 374 -19.92 29.90 -39.97
N VAL A 375 -18.66 30.15 -40.34
CA VAL A 375 -17.50 30.06 -39.43
C VAL A 375 -17.05 31.45 -39.02
N CYS A 376 -17.87 32.18 -38.29
CA CYS A 376 -17.48 33.39 -37.56
C CYS A 376 -18.51 33.68 -36.47
N ASP A 377 -18.36 34.75 -35.69
CA ASP A 377 -19.24 35.00 -34.54
C ASP A 377 -20.73 35.22 -34.91
N ASN A 378 -21.10 35.22 -36.20
CA ASN A 378 -22.44 35.52 -36.73
C ASN A 378 -23.08 36.81 -36.21
N ASN A 379 -22.32 37.64 -35.49
CA ASN A 379 -22.74 38.92 -34.96
C ASN A 379 -22.88 39.92 -36.12
N PRO A 380 -24.11 40.36 -36.44
CA PRO A 380 -24.30 41.38 -37.44
C PRO A 380 -24.14 42.78 -36.83
N VAL A 381 -24.14 43.81 -37.67
CA VAL A 381 -23.96 45.20 -37.21
C VAL A 381 -25.07 45.58 -36.22
N GLY A 382 -24.68 45.97 -35.01
CA GLY A 382 -25.59 46.57 -34.02
C GLY A 382 -25.81 45.75 -32.75
N PHE A 383 -25.52 44.45 -32.72
CA PHE A 383 -25.52 43.67 -31.46
C PHE A 383 -24.48 42.55 -31.50
N THR A 384 -24.11 42.04 -30.32
CA THR A 384 -23.33 40.80 -30.18
C THR A 384 -24.02 39.81 -29.27
N MET A 385 -23.94 38.51 -29.57
CA MET A 385 -24.49 37.44 -28.75
C MET A 385 -23.43 36.41 -28.39
N TYR A 386 -23.50 35.92 -27.15
CA TYR A 386 -22.67 34.87 -26.59
C TYR A 386 -23.55 33.73 -26.02
N PRO A 387 -23.13 32.46 -26.07
CA PRO A 387 -21.86 31.96 -26.62
C PRO A 387 -21.65 32.30 -28.09
N ALA A 388 -20.38 32.52 -28.47
CA ALA A 388 -20.05 32.88 -29.85
C ALA A 388 -20.39 31.70 -30.78
N ASN A 389 -20.80 32.02 -32.01
CA ASN A 389 -21.08 31.00 -33.01
C ASN A 389 -19.81 30.15 -33.28
N ALA A 390 -20.02 28.87 -33.55
CA ALA A 390 -19.01 27.83 -33.70
C ALA A 390 -18.18 27.52 -32.43
N THR A 391 -18.65 27.89 -31.23
CA THR A 391 -17.98 27.49 -29.98
C THR A 391 -18.28 26.03 -29.66
N ASN A 392 -17.25 25.19 -29.52
CA ASN A 392 -17.41 23.74 -29.27
C ASN A 392 -17.46 23.33 -27.78
N SER A 393 -17.35 24.28 -26.85
CA SER A 393 -17.29 24.00 -25.40
C SER A 393 -17.88 25.12 -24.55
N ALA A 394 -19.16 25.44 -24.76
CA ALA A 394 -19.84 26.49 -24.01
C ALA A 394 -20.21 26.04 -22.58
N ASN A 395 -19.86 26.86 -21.59
CA ASN A 395 -20.35 26.79 -20.21
C ASN A 395 -21.63 27.63 -20.05
N PRO A 396 -22.42 27.51 -18.96
CA PRO A 396 -22.36 26.57 -17.84
C PRO A 396 -23.33 25.40 -17.99
N TRP A 397 -22.88 24.27 -18.56
CA TRP A 397 -23.68 23.05 -18.71
C TRP A 397 -24.54 22.66 -17.48
N PRO A 398 -25.71 22.05 -17.67
CA PRO A 398 -26.50 21.91 -18.92
C PRO A 398 -27.25 23.21 -19.29
N GLN A 399 -27.02 24.28 -18.54
CA GLN A 399 -27.71 25.55 -18.75
C GLN A 399 -26.95 26.33 -19.82
N VAL A 400 -27.65 26.71 -20.87
CA VAL A 400 -27.13 27.70 -21.81
C VAL A 400 -27.30 29.06 -21.13
N ASN A 401 -26.22 29.63 -20.61
CA ASN A 401 -26.22 31.01 -20.15
C ASN A 401 -25.84 31.91 -21.33
N GLY A 402 -26.85 32.36 -22.05
CA GLY A 402 -26.69 33.26 -23.17
C GLY A 402 -26.73 34.71 -22.73
N HIS A 403 -25.99 35.57 -23.42
CA HIS A 403 -26.11 37.01 -23.24
C HIS A 403 -25.96 37.77 -24.55
N ILE A 404 -26.59 38.93 -24.62
CA ILE A 404 -26.55 39.83 -25.77
C ILE A 404 -26.11 41.22 -25.32
N THR A 405 -25.35 41.93 -26.15
CA THR A 405 -25.03 43.35 -25.94
C THR A 405 -25.34 44.20 -27.16
N TRP A 406 -25.81 45.43 -26.96
CA TRP A 406 -26.12 46.40 -28.04
C TRP A 406 -26.04 47.85 -27.54
N PRO A 407 -25.70 48.83 -28.41
CA PRO A 407 -25.57 50.22 -28.00
C PRO A 407 -26.94 50.91 -27.81
N GLY A 408 -27.11 51.66 -26.72
CA GLY A 408 -28.24 52.58 -26.50
C GLY A 408 -29.62 51.94 -26.19
N ALA A 409 -30.50 52.68 -25.50
CA ALA A 409 -31.71 52.15 -24.85
C ALA A 409 -33.00 52.16 -25.71
N MET A 410 -32.93 51.84 -27.01
CA MET A 410 -34.12 51.95 -27.90
C MET A 410 -34.97 50.66 -27.98
N VAL A 411 -34.53 49.57 -27.33
CA VAL A 411 -35.20 48.27 -27.29
C VAL A 411 -35.91 48.11 -25.94
N LYS A 412 -37.14 47.57 -25.95
CA LYS A 412 -37.94 47.29 -24.74
C LYS A 412 -38.07 45.81 -24.45
N GLU A 413 -37.98 44.96 -25.46
CA GLU A 413 -38.16 43.53 -25.31
C GLU A 413 -37.40 42.79 -26.42
N TRP A 414 -36.56 41.83 -25.99
CA TRP A 414 -35.94 40.84 -26.85
C TRP A 414 -36.66 39.49 -26.68
N GLN A 415 -36.77 38.73 -27.77
CA GLN A 415 -37.17 37.34 -27.75
C GLN A 415 -36.03 36.49 -28.32
N PHE A 416 -35.60 35.50 -27.54
CA PHE A 416 -34.60 34.51 -27.90
C PHE A 416 -35.29 33.18 -28.22
N GLN A 417 -34.76 32.49 -29.22
CA GLN A 417 -35.09 31.10 -29.50
C GLN A 417 -33.83 30.26 -29.39
N LEU A 418 -33.95 29.10 -28.75
CA LEU A 418 -32.93 28.07 -28.70
C LEU A 418 -33.50 26.77 -29.28
N SER A 419 -32.70 25.96 -29.95
CA SER A 419 -33.10 24.67 -30.52
C SER A 419 -31.91 23.73 -30.66
N THR A 420 -32.14 22.42 -30.74
CA THR A 420 -31.11 21.43 -31.12
C THR A 420 -30.92 21.32 -32.63
N LYS A 421 -31.67 22.08 -33.43
CA LYS A 421 -31.61 22.06 -34.89
C LYS A 421 -31.57 23.47 -35.49
N TYR A 422 -30.83 23.64 -36.59
CA TYR A 422 -30.55 24.94 -37.22
C TYR A 422 -31.81 25.67 -37.73
N ASP A 423 -32.84 24.91 -38.14
CA ASP A 423 -34.12 25.43 -38.62
C ASP A 423 -35.11 25.75 -37.48
N PHE A 424 -34.70 25.52 -36.23
CA PHE A 424 -35.48 25.71 -35.02
C PHE A 424 -36.73 24.81 -34.94
N SER A 425 -36.71 23.64 -35.58
CA SER A 425 -37.85 22.69 -35.57
C SER A 425 -37.85 21.69 -34.40
N GLU A 426 -36.78 21.61 -33.61
CA GLU A 426 -36.59 20.55 -32.60
C GLU A 426 -36.18 21.10 -31.23
N ASN A 427 -36.74 20.56 -30.15
CA ASN A 427 -36.46 20.98 -28.76
C ASN A 427 -36.45 22.50 -28.57
N LEU A 428 -37.37 23.21 -29.25
CA LEU A 428 -37.43 24.66 -29.29
C LEU A 428 -37.78 25.25 -27.92
N GLN A 429 -36.94 26.17 -27.43
CA GLN A 429 -37.23 26.99 -26.27
C GLN A 429 -37.30 28.45 -26.68
N THR A 430 -38.28 29.18 -26.16
CA THR A 430 -38.43 30.62 -26.38
C THR A 430 -38.34 31.34 -25.05
N VAL A 431 -37.50 32.37 -24.98
CA VAL A 431 -37.26 33.19 -23.78
C VAL A 431 -37.46 34.65 -24.14
N THR A 432 -38.24 35.38 -23.34
CA THR A 432 -38.46 36.82 -23.51
C THR A 432 -37.74 37.56 -22.40
N VAL A 433 -37.02 38.63 -22.74
CA VAL A 433 -36.28 39.46 -21.79
C VAL A 433 -36.64 40.92 -22.03
N ASP A 434 -37.12 41.59 -20.98
CA ASP A 434 -37.54 42.99 -20.96
C ASP A 434 -36.79 43.82 -19.89
N ASN A 435 -35.92 43.18 -19.11
CA ASN A 435 -35.08 43.84 -18.11
C ASN A 435 -33.61 43.81 -18.53
N PHE A 436 -32.99 44.99 -18.67
CA PHE A 436 -31.65 45.16 -19.22
C PHE A 436 -30.75 45.89 -18.22
N SER A 437 -29.47 45.52 -18.22
CA SER A 437 -28.43 46.24 -17.47
C SER A 437 -27.56 47.05 -18.43
N MET A 438 -26.89 48.10 -17.95
CA MET A 438 -25.85 48.79 -18.72
C MET A 438 -24.47 48.35 -18.25
N ILE A 439 -23.61 48.00 -19.20
CA ILE A 439 -22.20 47.68 -18.98
C ILE A 439 -21.32 48.62 -19.79
N VAL A 440 -20.04 48.69 -19.44
CA VAL A 440 -19.01 49.36 -20.24
C VAL A 440 -18.39 48.29 -21.14
N ASP A 441 -18.49 48.48 -22.46
CA ASP A 441 -17.88 47.57 -23.42
C ASP A 441 -16.33 47.70 -23.43
N PRO A 442 -15.59 46.80 -24.12
CA PRO A 442 -14.12 46.86 -24.18
C PRO A 442 -13.56 48.17 -24.74
N ASN A 443 -14.36 48.98 -25.44
CA ASN A 443 -13.97 50.27 -26.00
C ASN A 443 -14.36 51.46 -25.09
N GLY A 444 -14.88 51.19 -23.89
CA GLY A 444 -15.29 52.22 -22.95
C GLY A 444 -16.67 52.82 -23.23
N LEU A 445 -17.46 52.24 -24.15
CA LEU A 445 -18.79 52.73 -24.48
C LEU A 445 -19.86 52.07 -23.60
N LEU A 446 -20.91 52.84 -23.29
CA LEU A 446 -22.07 52.33 -22.56
C LEU A 446 -22.93 51.48 -23.50
N THR A 447 -23.08 50.21 -23.14
CA THR A 447 -23.76 49.19 -23.93
C THR A 447 -24.78 48.48 -23.06
N ASN A 448 -25.98 48.22 -23.59
CA ASN A 448 -26.98 47.43 -22.89
C ASN A 448 -26.60 45.96 -22.91
N TYR A 449 -27.02 45.25 -21.87
CA TYR A 449 -26.72 43.86 -21.62
C TYR A 449 -27.99 43.14 -21.17
N ALA A 450 -28.26 41.98 -21.77
CA ALA A 450 -29.35 41.11 -21.37
C ALA A 450 -28.87 39.65 -21.33
N THR A 451 -29.38 38.88 -20.38
CA THR A 451 -29.10 37.44 -20.22
C THR A 451 -30.34 36.62 -20.48
N PHE A 452 -30.16 35.42 -21.03
CA PHE A 452 -31.22 34.43 -21.19
C PHE A 452 -30.69 33.04 -20.86
N ASP A 453 -31.58 32.20 -20.32
CA ASP A 453 -31.24 30.83 -19.95
C ASP A 453 -32.02 29.83 -20.80
N GLY A 454 -31.29 28.92 -21.43
CA GLY A 454 -31.81 27.72 -22.09
C GLY A 454 -31.38 26.46 -21.36
N TYR A 455 -32.10 25.36 -21.54
CA TYR A 455 -31.81 24.09 -20.87
C TYR A 455 -31.65 22.98 -21.90
N TYR A 456 -30.41 22.53 -22.16
CA TYR A 456 -30.08 21.46 -23.10
C TYR A 456 -29.05 20.49 -22.50
N HIS A 457 -29.01 19.25 -22.96
CA HIS A 457 -28.10 18.28 -22.39
C HIS A 457 -26.62 18.65 -22.64
N PRO A 458 -25.70 18.21 -21.77
CA PRO A 458 -24.28 18.39 -21.98
C PRO A 458 -23.85 17.68 -23.28
N GLY A 459 -22.90 18.26 -24.02
CA GLY A 459 -22.50 17.75 -25.32
C GLY A 459 -23.49 18.05 -26.45
N GLU A 460 -24.72 18.53 -26.17
CA GLU A 460 -25.65 18.89 -27.22
C GLU A 460 -25.22 20.17 -27.94
N LYS A 461 -25.45 20.13 -29.25
CA LYS A 461 -25.37 21.29 -30.12
C LYS A 461 -26.64 22.11 -29.99
N VAL A 462 -26.48 23.40 -29.74
CA VAL A 462 -27.56 24.36 -29.52
C VAL A 462 -27.43 25.50 -30.53
N TYR A 463 -28.56 25.85 -31.14
CA TYR A 463 -28.73 26.98 -32.03
C TYR A 463 -29.52 28.05 -31.30
N ALA A 464 -28.96 29.25 -31.15
CA ALA A 464 -29.62 30.40 -30.54
C ALA A 464 -29.83 31.52 -31.55
N ARG A 465 -30.97 32.20 -31.54
CA ARG A 465 -31.20 33.43 -32.32
C ARG A 465 -32.08 34.42 -31.56
N ALA A 466 -31.98 35.70 -31.90
CA ALA A 466 -32.71 36.76 -31.22
C ALA A 466 -33.48 37.67 -32.18
N LYS A 467 -34.61 38.22 -31.72
CA LYS A 467 -35.33 39.32 -32.37
C LYS A 467 -35.84 40.32 -31.35
N ILE A 468 -36.14 41.52 -31.82
CA ILE A 468 -36.74 42.58 -31.02
C ILE A 468 -38.25 42.52 -31.22
N THR A 469 -39.00 42.29 -30.15
CA THR A 469 -40.47 42.20 -30.19
C THR A 469 -41.13 43.52 -29.80
N LYS A 470 -40.48 44.34 -28.98
CA LYS A 470 -40.95 45.68 -28.60
C LYS A 470 -39.80 46.68 -28.56
N ALA A 471 -40.04 47.86 -29.11
CA ALA A 471 -39.09 48.96 -29.15
C ALA A 471 -39.82 50.31 -29.11
N ASP A 472 -39.10 51.42 -29.04
CA ASP A 472 -39.73 52.74 -29.09
C ASP A 472 -40.41 53.06 -30.43
N PRO A 473 -41.44 53.93 -30.47
CA PRO A 473 -42.19 54.25 -31.70
C PRO A 473 -41.36 54.81 -32.86
N ASN A 474 -40.16 55.33 -32.58
CA ASN A 474 -39.23 55.86 -33.57
C ASN A 474 -38.02 54.92 -33.81
N PHE A 475 -38.04 53.69 -33.29
CA PHE A 475 -36.92 52.74 -33.35
C PHE A 475 -36.37 52.51 -34.76
N CYS A 476 -37.27 52.39 -35.74
CA CYS A 476 -36.94 52.17 -37.14
C CYS A 476 -36.87 53.45 -37.98
N LYS A 477 -36.89 54.64 -37.36
CA LYS A 477 -36.73 55.90 -38.10
C LYS A 477 -35.24 56.29 -38.13
N GLY A 478 -34.70 56.51 -39.32
CA GLY A 478 -33.29 56.86 -39.54
C GLY A 478 -32.38 55.62 -39.68
N LEU A 479 -31.06 55.82 -39.55
CA LEU A 479 -30.04 54.76 -39.67
C LEU A 479 -29.85 54.02 -38.34
N ASN A 480 -30.88 53.29 -37.88
CA ASN A 480 -30.72 52.37 -36.76
C ASN A 480 -30.42 50.95 -37.29
N PRO A 481 -29.20 50.43 -37.10
CA PRO A 481 -28.81 49.12 -37.62
C PRO A 481 -29.61 47.97 -36.98
N LEU A 482 -30.22 48.17 -35.81
CA LEU A 482 -31.05 47.16 -35.15
C LEU A 482 -32.47 47.04 -35.71
N CYS A 483 -32.92 47.97 -36.57
CA CYS A 483 -34.28 47.97 -37.10
C CYS A 483 -34.63 46.68 -37.86
N ILE A 484 -33.66 46.07 -38.55
CA ILE A 484 -33.85 44.81 -39.28
C ILE A 484 -34.19 43.62 -38.37
N TYR A 485 -33.93 43.73 -37.07
CA TYR A 485 -34.29 42.71 -36.07
C TYR A 485 -35.62 43.00 -35.39
N PHE A 486 -36.30 44.10 -35.74
CA PHE A 486 -37.65 44.36 -35.25
C PHE A 486 -38.64 43.41 -35.91
N GLN A 487 -39.27 42.55 -35.11
CA GLN A 487 -40.19 41.49 -35.53
C GLN A 487 -39.56 40.35 -36.37
N GLN A 488 -38.28 40.41 -36.70
CA GLN A 488 -37.56 39.42 -37.50
C GLN A 488 -36.34 38.89 -36.75
N PHE A 489 -36.13 37.57 -36.78
CA PHE A 489 -34.94 36.97 -36.17
C PHE A 489 -33.68 37.30 -36.96
N GLY A 490 -32.63 37.65 -36.22
CA GLY A 490 -31.27 37.72 -36.75
C GLY A 490 -30.68 36.33 -37.00
N PRO A 491 -29.40 36.29 -37.42
CA PRO A 491 -28.70 35.03 -37.64
C PRO A 491 -28.62 34.19 -36.36
N ALA A 492 -28.59 32.88 -36.54
CA ALA A 492 -28.42 31.90 -35.49
C ALA A 492 -26.94 31.70 -35.14
N HIS A 493 -26.66 31.49 -33.87
CA HIS A 493 -25.39 31.05 -33.36
C HIS A 493 -25.51 29.58 -32.99
N ALA A 494 -24.72 28.74 -33.65
CA ALA A 494 -24.57 27.33 -33.32
C ALA A 494 -23.37 27.17 -32.37
N PHE A 495 -23.55 26.51 -31.24
CA PHE A 495 -22.48 26.17 -30.31
C PHE A 495 -22.80 24.87 -29.59
N THR A 496 -21.78 24.19 -29.09
CA THR A 496 -21.92 22.92 -28.37
C THR A 496 -21.70 23.15 -26.88
N LEU A 497 -22.63 22.67 -26.07
CA LEU A 497 -22.48 22.69 -24.62
C LEU A 497 -21.36 21.74 -24.20
N LYS A 498 -20.54 22.16 -23.24
CA LYS A 498 -19.44 21.34 -22.75
C LYS A 498 -19.97 20.03 -22.16
N ASP A 499 -19.53 18.90 -22.70
CA ASP A 499 -19.92 17.54 -22.27
C ASP A 499 -19.23 17.08 -20.97
N GLN A 500 -18.31 17.90 -20.43
CA GLN A 500 -17.70 17.76 -19.10
C GLN A 500 -17.24 16.34 -18.76
N LYS A 501 -16.23 15.89 -19.50
CA LYS A 501 -15.52 14.65 -19.23
C LYS A 501 -14.70 14.77 -17.94
N ILE A 502 -14.83 13.76 -17.07
CA ILE A 502 -14.05 13.68 -15.83
C ILE A 502 -12.62 13.20 -16.10
N GLU A 503 -11.67 13.88 -15.47
CA GLU A 503 -10.25 13.49 -15.45
C GLU A 503 -9.86 12.91 -14.09
N PHE A 504 -9.36 11.67 -14.07
CA PHE A 504 -8.80 11.08 -12.86
C PHE A 504 -7.52 11.80 -12.42
N TRP A 505 -7.30 11.91 -11.11
CA TRP A 505 -6.21 12.71 -10.54
C TRP A 505 -5.37 11.95 -9.49
N PRO A 506 -4.03 11.90 -9.61
CA PRO A 506 -3.23 12.47 -10.70
C PRO A 506 -3.47 11.66 -12.00
N ASN A 507 -3.15 12.28 -13.13
CA ASN A 507 -3.39 11.72 -14.45
C ASN A 507 -2.50 10.48 -14.67
N ASN A 508 -2.99 9.32 -14.24
CA ASN A 508 -2.28 8.04 -14.36
C ASN A 508 -3.14 7.15 -15.27
N SER A 509 -2.93 7.28 -16.57
CA SER A 509 -3.56 6.50 -17.66
C SER A 509 -2.94 5.11 -17.78
N LEU A 510 -2.88 4.35 -16.67
CA LEU A 510 -2.38 2.97 -16.64
C LEU A 510 -3.16 2.15 -15.61
N SER A 511 -3.33 0.85 -15.90
CA SER A 511 -3.91 -0.16 -15.02
C SER A 511 -3.44 0.02 -13.56
N ARG A 512 -4.38 0.01 -12.61
CA ARG A 512 -4.08 0.21 -11.17
C ARG A 512 -4.23 -1.10 -10.43
N VAL A 513 -3.13 -1.53 -9.80
CA VAL A 513 -3.17 -2.61 -8.82
C VAL A 513 -3.76 -2.07 -7.52
N VAL A 514 -4.89 -2.62 -7.08
CA VAL A 514 -5.64 -2.16 -5.90
C VAL A 514 -5.76 -3.25 -4.85
N ASN A 515 -5.87 -2.87 -3.57
CA ASN A 515 -6.21 -3.82 -2.52
C ASN A 515 -7.69 -4.23 -2.66
N PRO A 516 -8.01 -5.50 -3.00
CA PRO A 516 -9.40 -5.93 -3.18
C PRO A 516 -10.21 -5.94 -1.88
N TRP A 517 -9.54 -5.85 -0.73
CA TRP A 517 -10.16 -5.99 0.59
C TRP A 517 -10.34 -4.67 1.34
N ASP A 518 -9.80 -3.56 0.85
CA ASP A 518 -9.77 -2.27 1.56
C ASP A 518 -10.35 -1.13 0.71
N LYS A 519 -11.57 -1.34 0.19
CA LYS A 519 -12.41 -0.36 -0.52
C LYS A 519 -11.58 0.64 -1.38
N PRO A 520 -11.12 0.22 -2.57
CA PRO A 520 -10.22 1.05 -3.37
C PRO A 520 -10.73 2.48 -3.54
N LYS A 521 -9.82 3.45 -3.34
CA LYS A 521 -10.14 4.88 -3.43
C LYS A 521 -9.83 5.41 -4.83
N LEU A 522 -10.81 6.06 -5.41
CA LEU A 522 -10.73 6.81 -6.66
C LEU A 522 -10.66 8.30 -6.35
N ARG A 523 -9.92 9.04 -7.17
CA ARG A 523 -9.79 10.49 -7.07
C ARG A 523 -9.80 11.12 -8.45
N TRP A 524 -10.55 12.21 -8.63
CA TRP A 524 -10.70 12.91 -9.90
C TRP A 524 -10.75 14.43 -9.70
N LYS A 525 -10.55 15.20 -10.77
CA LYS A 525 -10.74 16.65 -10.75
C LYS A 525 -12.23 16.96 -10.65
N SER A 526 -12.56 17.98 -9.84
CA SER A 526 -13.94 18.46 -9.77
C SER A 526 -14.36 19.08 -11.09
N VAL A 527 -15.64 18.94 -11.40
CA VAL A 527 -16.32 19.55 -12.54
C VAL A 527 -17.23 20.66 -12.02
N ASP A 528 -17.05 21.87 -12.55
CA ASP A 528 -17.86 23.04 -12.20
C ASP A 528 -19.35 22.77 -12.45
N ASP A 529 -20.22 23.32 -11.59
CA ASP A 529 -21.68 23.21 -11.67
C ASP A 529 -22.27 21.77 -11.58
N SER A 530 -21.47 20.78 -11.20
CA SER A 530 -21.96 19.44 -10.86
C SER A 530 -22.57 19.38 -9.46
N ASP A 531 -23.64 18.61 -9.28
CA ASP A 531 -24.23 18.38 -7.96
C ASP A 531 -23.67 17.10 -7.30
N ARG A 532 -23.27 16.13 -8.14
CA ARG A 532 -22.83 14.80 -7.71
C ARG A 532 -22.05 14.08 -8.81
N TYR A 533 -21.50 12.93 -8.47
CA TYR A 533 -20.70 12.07 -9.34
C TYR A 533 -21.24 10.66 -9.28
N ARG A 534 -21.33 9.98 -10.42
CA ARG A 534 -21.73 8.57 -10.47
C ARG A 534 -20.52 7.70 -10.81
N ILE A 535 -20.28 6.68 -10.01
CA ILE A 535 -19.15 5.76 -10.14
C ILE A 535 -19.70 4.40 -10.55
N GLN A 536 -19.12 3.81 -11.59
CA GLN A 536 -19.42 2.44 -12.00
C GLN A 536 -18.17 1.58 -11.96
N VAL A 537 -18.35 0.31 -11.59
CA VAL A 537 -17.33 -0.74 -11.72
C VAL A 537 -17.98 -1.97 -12.35
N ALA A 538 -17.34 -2.54 -13.36
CA ALA A 538 -17.78 -3.72 -14.08
C ALA A 538 -16.68 -4.77 -14.19
N THR A 539 -17.06 -6.00 -14.51
CA THR A 539 -16.12 -7.09 -14.86
C THR A 539 -15.72 -7.08 -16.33
N ASP A 540 -16.32 -6.23 -17.16
CA ASP A 540 -16.01 -6.07 -18.58
C ASP A 540 -15.90 -4.58 -18.97
N ASN A 541 -15.08 -4.30 -19.99
CA ASN A 541 -14.79 -2.93 -20.45
C ASN A 541 -16.01 -2.23 -21.08
N ALA A 542 -17.02 -2.98 -21.52
CA ALA A 542 -18.25 -2.44 -22.08
C ALA A 542 -19.28 -2.06 -21.00
N PHE A 543 -19.00 -2.36 -19.71
CA PHE A 543 -19.89 -2.13 -18.58
C PHE A 543 -21.24 -2.85 -18.70
N ASN A 544 -21.27 -4.03 -19.34
CA ASN A 544 -22.47 -4.87 -19.42
C ASN A 544 -22.77 -5.58 -18.09
N ASN A 545 -21.73 -5.92 -17.32
CA ASN A 545 -21.81 -6.63 -16.04
C ASN A 545 -21.32 -5.73 -14.90
N LEU A 546 -22.21 -4.86 -14.43
CA LEU A 546 -21.94 -3.96 -13.31
C LEU A 546 -21.92 -4.73 -11.98
N ILE A 547 -20.89 -4.48 -11.18
CA ILE A 547 -20.74 -4.99 -9.81
C ILE A 547 -20.78 -3.87 -8.75
N TYR A 548 -20.71 -2.62 -9.20
CA TYR A 548 -20.84 -1.42 -8.37
C TYR A 548 -21.39 -0.26 -9.21
N ASP A 549 -22.39 0.44 -8.69
CA ASP A 549 -22.99 1.63 -9.31
C ASP A 549 -23.57 2.52 -8.20
N GLU A 550 -22.88 3.61 -7.87
CA GLU A 550 -23.31 4.54 -6.81
C GLU A 550 -23.03 6.00 -7.15
N VAL A 551 -23.66 6.89 -6.37
CA VAL A 551 -23.58 8.33 -6.52
C VAL A 551 -22.95 8.96 -5.27
N VAL A 552 -22.02 9.88 -5.48
CA VAL A 552 -21.29 10.62 -4.44
C VAL A 552 -21.56 12.12 -4.61
N SER A 553 -21.92 12.84 -3.54
CA SER A 553 -22.18 14.28 -3.60
C SER A 553 -20.93 15.08 -3.94
N HIS A 554 -21.10 16.16 -4.70
CA HIS A 554 -20.04 17.14 -4.93
C HIS A 554 -19.63 17.82 -3.62
N THR A 555 -18.32 18.01 -3.41
CA THR A 555 -17.79 18.55 -2.15
C THR A 555 -17.32 20.01 -2.25
N GLY A 556 -17.28 20.58 -3.45
CA GLY A 556 -16.76 21.94 -3.71
C GLY A 556 -15.23 22.04 -3.69
N ASN A 557 -14.51 20.91 -3.57
CA ASN A 557 -13.05 20.88 -3.59
C ASN A 557 -12.50 20.87 -5.02
N PHE A 558 -11.22 21.21 -5.19
CA PHE A 558 -10.53 21.07 -6.49
C PHE A 558 -10.48 19.61 -6.98
N THR A 559 -10.38 18.65 -6.07
CA THR A 559 -10.43 17.22 -6.35
C THR A 559 -11.51 16.53 -5.53
N GLU A 560 -12.16 15.57 -6.15
CA GLU A 560 -13.21 14.74 -5.59
C GLU A 560 -12.73 13.31 -5.37
N ASN A 561 -13.35 12.60 -4.42
CA ASN A 561 -12.96 11.25 -4.07
C ASN A 561 -14.19 10.33 -4.00
N GLY A 562 -13.98 9.05 -4.31
CA GLY A 562 -14.98 8.00 -4.19
C GLY A 562 -14.35 6.70 -3.74
N GLU A 563 -15.13 5.86 -3.06
CA GLU A 563 -14.68 4.53 -2.61
C GLU A 563 -15.47 3.45 -3.36
N ILE A 564 -14.77 2.42 -3.84
CA ILE A 564 -15.43 1.25 -4.42
C ILE A 564 -15.88 0.35 -3.27
N ASN A 565 -17.15 0.51 -2.87
CA ASN A 565 -17.73 -0.19 -1.73
C ASN A 565 -18.35 -1.55 -2.13
N THR A 566 -17.61 -2.34 -2.92
CA THR A 566 -17.95 -3.73 -3.27
C THR A 566 -16.74 -4.63 -3.08
N ILE A 567 -16.97 -5.94 -2.98
CA ILE A 567 -15.88 -6.92 -2.88
C ILE A 567 -15.30 -7.12 -4.28
N LEU A 568 -13.99 -6.90 -4.42
CA LEU A 568 -13.25 -7.30 -5.61
C LEU A 568 -12.58 -8.65 -5.36
N GLU A 569 -12.49 -9.49 -6.37
CA GLU A 569 -11.78 -10.76 -6.32
C GLU A 569 -10.29 -10.54 -6.60
N ALA A 570 -9.45 -11.28 -5.89
CA ALA A 570 -8.02 -11.26 -6.11
C ALA A 570 -7.68 -11.87 -7.50
N GLY A 571 -6.70 -11.29 -8.18
CA GLY A 571 -6.21 -11.75 -9.48
C GLY A 571 -7.12 -11.43 -10.67
N HIS A 572 -8.24 -10.73 -10.45
CA HIS A 572 -9.19 -10.36 -11.50
C HIS A 572 -9.05 -8.90 -11.90
N ASP A 573 -9.35 -8.62 -13.18
CA ASP A 573 -9.42 -7.28 -13.72
C ASP A 573 -10.85 -6.75 -13.68
N TYR A 574 -10.99 -5.49 -13.32
CA TYR A 574 -12.23 -4.74 -13.27
C TYR A 574 -12.07 -3.43 -14.04
N TYR A 575 -13.17 -2.85 -14.47
CA TYR A 575 -13.17 -1.62 -15.26
C TYR A 575 -14.01 -0.59 -14.52
N THR A 576 -13.46 0.61 -14.29
CA THR A 576 -14.16 1.69 -13.59
C THR A 576 -14.22 2.97 -14.41
N ARG A 577 -15.34 3.68 -14.30
CA ARG A 577 -15.57 4.98 -14.91
C ARG A 577 -16.39 5.86 -13.97
N VAL A 578 -16.21 7.17 -14.08
CA VAL A 578 -16.92 8.18 -13.29
C VAL A 578 -17.49 9.24 -14.23
N ARG A 579 -18.70 9.73 -13.96
CA ARG A 579 -19.25 10.91 -14.66
C ARG A 579 -19.84 11.91 -13.68
N ALA A 580 -19.89 13.17 -14.10
CA ALA A 580 -20.54 14.21 -13.32
C ALA A 580 -22.05 14.18 -13.62
N GLU A 581 -22.86 14.37 -12.60
CA GLU A 581 -24.31 14.51 -12.72
C GLU A 581 -24.77 15.79 -12.02
N ARG A 582 -25.80 16.40 -12.59
CA ARG A 582 -26.50 17.52 -12.00
C ARG A 582 -27.96 17.11 -11.80
N LEU A 583 -28.63 17.69 -10.81
CA LEU A 583 -30.01 17.36 -10.49
C LEU A 583 -30.92 17.69 -11.67
N ASP A 584 -32.00 16.92 -11.81
CA ASP A 584 -32.98 17.11 -12.87
C ASP A 584 -33.70 18.45 -12.70
N PHE A 585 -33.86 19.18 -13.81
CA PHE A 585 -34.66 20.41 -13.89
C PHE A 585 -36.00 20.12 -14.57
N ILE A 586 -36.97 21.04 -14.46
CA ILE A 586 -38.31 20.89 -15.05
C ILE A 586 -38.27 20.55 -16.56
N LYS A 587 -37.22 20.98 -17.28
CA LYS A 587 -37.07 20.82 -18.73
C LYS A 587 -36.01 19.80 -19.18
N ILE A 588 -35.17 19.28 -18.27
CA ILE A 588 -34.14 18.28 -18.56
C ILE A 588 -34.15 17.23 -17.47
N ASN A 589 -34.38 15.97 -17.85
CA ASN A 589 -34.08 14.81 -17.00
C ASN A 589 -32.72 14.21 -17.42
N LYS A 590 -32.10 13.32 -16.64
CA LYS A 590 -30.86 12.62 -17.06
C LYS A 590 -29.72 13.60 -17.40
N ASN A 591 -29.55 14.58 -16.53
CA ASN A 591 -28.59 15.66 -16.67
C ASN A 591 -27.19 15.21 -16.21
N TYR A 592 -26.45 14.54 -17.08
CA TYR A 592 -25.11 14.04 -16.80
C TYR A 592 -24.16 14.34 -17.96
N GLY A 593 -22.88 14.53 -17.64
CA GLY A 593 -21.82 14.66 -18.64
C GLY A 593 -21.29 13.32 -19.11
N ALA A 594 -20.31 13.37 -20.00
CA ALA A 594 -19.56 12.23 -20.50
C ALA A 594 -18.93 11.39 -19.37
N TRP A 595 -18.81 10.09 -19.62
CA TRP A 595 -17.99 9.22 -18.80
C TRP A 595 -16.51 9.59 -18.92
N SER A 596 -15.79 9.50 -17.80
CA SER A 596 -14.33 9.50 -17.79
C SER A 596 -13.77 8.42 -18.72
N ASP A 597 -12.48 8.54 -19.05
CA ASP A 597 -11.75 7.38 -19.57
C ASP A 597 -11.87 6.20 -18.60
N VAL A 598 -11.90 4.99 -19.16
CA VAL A 598 -12.04 3.77 -18.37
C VAL A 598 -10.70 3.44 -17.73
N ILE A 599 -10.69 3.26 -16.41
CA ILE A 599 -9.52 2.73 -15.69
C ILE A 599 -9.71 1.24 -15.47
N GLN A 600 -8.73 0.44 -15.91
CA GLN A 600 -8.62 -0.95 -15.51
C GLN A 600 -8.03 -1.04 -14.09
N LEU A 601 -8.69 -1.78 -13.21
CA LEU A 601 -8.27 -2.08 -11.85
C LEU A 601 -7.92 -3.55 -11.75
N HIS A 602 -6.70 -3.88 -11.33
CA HIS A 602 -6.30 -5.25 -11.04
C HIS A 602 -6.39 -5.51 -9.54
N GLY A 603 -7.21 -6.47 -9.12
CA GLY A 603 -7.29 -6.89 -7.73
C GLY A 603 -6.00 -7.58 -7.29
N ALA A 604 -5.16 -6.91 -6.50
CA ALA A 604 -3.91 -7.49 -6.02
C ALA A 604 -4.17 -8.77 -5.22
N THR A 605 -3.35 -9.80 -5.41
CA THR A 605 -3.38 -10.94 -4.48
C THR A 605 -2.97 -10.47 -3.09
N PRO A 606 -3.81 -10.62 -2.05
CA PRO A 606 -3.49 -10.20 -0.70
C PRO A 606 -2.23 -10.90 -0.20
N GLN A 607 -1.25 -10.14 0.28
CA GLN A 607 0.06 -10.66 0.68
C GLN A 607 0.47 -10.07 2.02
N THR A 608 0.96 -10.93 2.92
CA THR A 608 1.63 -10.52 4.17
C THR A 608 3.03 -11.13 4.25
N SER A 609 3.81 -10.71 5.24
CA SER A 609 5.14 -11.22 5.53
C SER A 609 5.37 -11.29 7.03
N ILE A 610 6.07 -12.34 7.45
CA ILE A 610 6.51 -12.52 8.84
C ILE A 610 7.72 -11.62 9.08
N PHE A 611 7.71 -10.84 10.16
CA PHE A 611 8.79 -9.92 10.52
C PHE A 611 10.11 -10.66 10.75
N GLN A 612 10.03 -11.77 11.47
CA GLN A 612 11.16 -12.64 11.78
C GLN A 612 11.82 -13.25 10.53
N ALA A 613 11.08 -13.35 9.41
CA ALA A 613 11.59 -13.92 8.16
C ALA A 613 12.28 -12.90 7.24
N LEU A 614 12.09 -11.59 7.46
CA LEU A 614 12.57 -10.54 6.55
C LEU A 614 14.09 -10.59 6.30
N ASN A 615 14.85 -10.97 7.33
CA ASN A 615 16.31 -11.01 7.28
C ASN A 615 16.85 -12.42 7.02
N GLN A 616 16.00 -13.40 6.68
CA GLN A 616 16.43 -14.79 6.46
C GLN A 616 16.47 -15.09 4.95
N ALA A 617 17.65 -14.94 4.35
CA ALA A 617 17.87 -15.20 2.92
C ALA A 617 17.71 -16.70 2.57
N PRO A 618 17.41 -17.09 1.32
CA PRO A 618 17.06 -18.48 0.95
C PRO A 618 18.05 -19.56 1.37
N ASN A 619 19.32 -19.23 1.61
CA ASN A 619 20.35 -20.20 2.03
C ASN A 619 20.78 -20.06 3.50
N ASP A 620 20.18 -19.15 4.26
CA ASP A 620 20.47 -19.00 5.69
C ASP A 620 19.99 -20.21 6.48
N PRO A 621 20.71 -20.59 7.56
CA PRO A 621 20.27 -21.65 8.44
C PRO A 621 18.93 -21.29 9.11
N ALA A 622 18.17 -22.32 9.45
CA ALA A 622 16.93 -22.17 10.21
C ALA A 622 17.20 -21.52 11.58
N LYS A 623 16.33 -20.60 12.00
CA LYS A 623 16.48 -19.90 13.28
C LYS A 623 16.09 -20.81 14.43
N LEU A 624 16.96 -20.95 15.43
CA LEU A 624 16.66 -21.72 16.63
C LEU A 624 15.52 -21.06 17.43
N VAL A 625 14.52 -21.84 17.80
CA VAL A 625 13.37 -21.44 18.62
C VAL A 625 13.08 -22.49 19.69
N SER A 626 12.41 -22.10 20.77
CA SER A 626 12.01 -23.03 21.83
C SER A 626 11.10 -24.13 21.28
N SER A 627 11.34 -25.36 21.76
CA SER A 627 10.50 -26.53 21.48
C SER A 627 9.07 -26.39 22.01
N LEU A 628 8.81 -25.55 23.02
CA LEU A 628 7.47 -25.30 23.57
C LEU A 628 6.60 -24.40 22.68
N GLY A 629 7.23 -23.47 21.96
CA GLY A 629 6.54 -22.45 21.19
C GLY A 629 7.41 -21.21 20.94
N PHE A 630 6.86 -20.26 20.19
CA PHE A 630 7.58 -19.04 19.82
C PHE A 630 6.62 -17.90 19.45
N TRP A 631 7.12 -16.67 19.48
CA TRP A 631 6.38 -15.51 19.00
C TRP A 631 6.46 -15.39 17.47
N VAL A 632 5.32 -15.13 16.84
CA VAL A 632 5.20 -14.84 15.41
C VAL A 632 4.58 -13.47 15.24
N THR A 633 5.21 -12.59 14.45
CA THR A 633 4.74 -11.23 14.18
C THR A 633 4.73 -10.98 12.68
N TRP A 634 3.72 -10.31 12.14
CA TRP A 634 3.56 -10.10 10.70
C TRP A 634 3.03 -8.71 10.34
N TYR A 635 3.14 -8.34 9.07
CA TYR A 635 2.54 -7.10 8.55
C TYR A 635 1.03 -7.26 8.43
N ALA A 636 0.26 -6.40 9.09
CA ALA A 636 -1.17 -6.39 8.90
C ALA A 636 -1.52 -6.01 7.45
N TYR A 637 -2.44 -6.76 6.85
CA TYR A 637 -3.01 -6.48 5.54
C TYR A 637 -4.37 -5.77 5.71
N PRO A 638 -4.52 -4.52 5.24
CA PRO A 638 -5.76 -3.77 5.36
C PRO A 638 -6.96 -4.53 4.78
N GLY A 639 -8.05 -4.58 5.54
CA GLY A 639 -9.28 -5.27 5.15
C GLY A 639 -9.35 -6.77 5.47
N ALA A 640 -8.27 -7.40 5.95
CA ALA A 640 -8.31 -8.79 6.42
C ALA A 640 -9.13 -8.92 7.71
N THR A 641 -10.02 -9.92 7.76
CA THR A 641 -10.86 -10.21 8.94
C THR A 641 -10.20 -11.18 9.91
N SER A 642 -9.28 -12.01 9.42
CA SER A 642 -8.53 -12.99 10.20
C SER A 642 -7.17 -13.30 9.57
N TYR A 643 -6.30 -13.97 10.33
CA TYR A 643 -5.06 -14.57 9.84
C TYR A 643 -4.99 -16.03 10.22
N VAL A 644 -4.50 -16.87 9.30
CA VAL A 644 -4.22 -18.29 9.55
C VAL A 644 -2.72 -18.48 9.65
N ILE A 645 -2.24 -18.87 10.82
CA ILE A 645 -0.85 -19.18 11.11
C ILE A 645 -0.67 -20.69 11.01
N GLN A 646 0.22 -21.13 10.12
CA GLN A 646 0.52 -22.55 9.91
C GLN A 646 1.98 -22.83 10.17
N VAL A 647 2.26 -23.94 10.85
CA VAL A 647 3.60 -24.49 11.02
C VAL A 647 3.61 -25.87 10.39
N ALA A 648 4.55 -26.13 9.48
CA ALA A 648 4.67 -27.38 8.73
C ALA A 648 6.10 -27.93 8.74
N LYS A 649 6.25 -29.21 8.41
CA LYS A 649 7.56 -29.88 8.26
C LYS A 649 8.22 -29.67 6.89
N ASP A 650 7.48 -29.09 5.93
CA ASP A 650 7.93 -28.84 4.57
C ASP A 650 7.52 -27.45 4.08
N ALA A 651 8.32 -26.90 3.16
CA ALA A 651 8.12 -25.57 2.59
C ALA A 651 6.84 -25.44 1.73
N ALA A 652 6.26 -26.56 1.29
CA ALA A 652 5.02 -26.58 0.52
C ALA A 652 3.77 -26.63 1.41
N PHE A 653 3.93 -26.65 2.74
CA PHE A 653 2.85 -26.71 3.72
C PHE A 653 1.91 -27.90 3.52
N THR A 654 2.45 -29.03 3.04
CA THR A 654 1.68 -30.26 2.84
C THR A 654 1.57 -31.09 4.13
N ASN A 655 2.56 -31.00 5.02
CA ASN A 655 2.61 -31.69 6.31
C ASN A 655 2.50 -30.68 7.46
N ILE A 656 1.30 -30.14 7.64
CA ILE A 656 0.98 -29.18 8.70
C ILE A 656 1.07 -29.86 10.07
N VAL A 657 1.92 -29.31 10.94
CA VAL A 657 2.07 -29.69 12.34
C VAL A 657 0.93 -29.10 13.17
N ARG A 658 0.64 -27.81 12.97
CA ARG A 658 -0.44 -27.09 13.66
C ARG A 658 -0.87 -25.89 12.84
N SER A 659 -2.16 -25.56 12.92
CA SER A 659 -2.76 -24.37 12.30
C SER A 659 -3.61 -23.64 13.34
N GLN A 660 -3.54 -22.31 13.38
CA GLN A 660 -4.32 -21.48 14.29
C GLN A 660 -4.83 -20.24 13.57
N THR A 661 -6.11 -19.92 13.75
CA THR A 661 -6.73 -18.71 13.18
C THR A 661 -6.92 -17.66 14.27
N VAL A 662 -6.58 -16.42 13.96
CA VAL A 662 -6.75 -15.26 14.86
C VAL A 662 -7.47 -14.12 14.17
N LEU A 663 -8.02 -13.18 14.95
CA LEU A 663 -8.75 -12.02 14.45
C LEU A 663 -7.82 -11.06 13.68
N GLY A 664 -8.37 -10.37 12.69
CA GLY A 664 -7.62 -9.50 11.76
C GLY A 664 -7.00 -8.25 12.38
N ASN A 665 -7.41 -7.87 13.59
CA ASN A 665 -6.78 -6.80 14.38
C ASN A 665 -5.55 -7.27 15.17
N ILE A 666 -5.22 -8.56 15.13
CA ILE A 666 -4.03 -9.14 15.75
C ILE A 666 -2.95 -9.31 14.69
N ASN A 667 -1.73 -8.86 15.00
CA ASN A 667 -0.55 -8.99 14.14
C ASN A 667 0.64 -9.69 14.83
N THR A 668 0.43 -10.19 16.05
CA THR A 668 1.43 -10.92 16.82
C THR A 668 0.77 -11.94 17.73
N ILE A 669 1.32 -13.16 17.81
CA ILE A 669 0.85 -14.21 18.71
C ILE A 669 1.99 -15.06 19.26
N GLU A 670 1.75 -15.66 20.43
CA GLU A 670 2.54 -16.75 20.97
C GLU A 670 1.99 -18.07 20.43
N PHE A 671 2.75 -18.76 19.59
CA PHE A 671 2.34 -20.00 18.95
C PHE A 671 2.94 -21.21 19.67
N LEU A 672 2.06 -22.04 20.27
CA LEU A 672 2.46 -23.24 21.02
C LEU A 672 2.64 -24.44 20.09
N LEU A 673 3.70 -25.21 20.30
CA LEU A 673 4.02 -26.39 19.50
C LEU A 673 3.53 -27.69 20.17
N PRO A 674 3.17 -28.73 19.39
CA PRO A 674 3.01 -30.08 19.89
C PRO A 674 4.36 -30.75 20.15
N SER A 675 4.36 -31.94 20.78
CA SER A 675 5.57 -32.74 20.93
C SER A 675 6.22 -33.06 19.58
N LEU A 676 7.45 -32.59 19.40
CA LEU A 676 8.29 -32.82 18.22
C LEU A 676 9.68 -33.26 18.67
N PRO A 677 10.43 -34.03 17.85
CA PRO A 677 11.84 -34.27 18.11
C PRO A 677 12.62 -32.96 18.23
N ASP A 678 13.65 -32.94 19.08
CA ASP A 678 14.59 -31.82 19.10
C ASP A 678 15.27 -31.66 17.73
N GLN A 679 15.71 -30.44 17.42
CA GLN A 679 16.36 -30.12 16.14
C GLN A 679 15.47 -30.36 14.91
N THR A 680 14.15 -30.35 15.05
CA THR A 680 13.21 -30.46 13.92
C THR A 680 13.14 -29.15 13.16
N GLU A 681 13.44 -29.18 11.87
CA GLU A 681 13.24 -28.03 10.98
C GLU A 681 11.77 -27.87 10.61
N LEU A 682 11.25 -26.65 10.71
CA LEU A 682 9.88 -26.30 10.44
C LEU A 682 9.79 -25.02 9.61
N PHE A 683 8.66 -24.88 8.92
CA PHE A 683 8.31 -23.74 8.08
C PHE A 683 7.06 -23.08 8.65
N VAL A 684 7.09 -21.76 8.84
CA VAL A 684 5.97 -20.98 9.37
C VAL A 684 5.47 -20.02 8.29
N GLN A 685 4.16 -20.03 8.05
CA GLN A 685 3.51 -19.02 7.21
C GLN A 685 2.32 -18.39 7.92
N VAL A 686 2.02 -17.16 7.53
CA VAL A 686 0.83 -16.42 7.95
C VAL A 686 0.05 -16.03 6.70
N LEU A 687 -1.20 -16.48 6.61
CA LEU A 687 -2.09 -16.21 5.48
C LEU A 687 -3.16 -15.21 5.92
N PRO A 688 -3.27 -14.02 5.30
CA PRO A 688 -4.36 -13.11 5.59
C PRO A 688 -5.65 -13.69 4.99
N GLN A 689 -6.79 -13.49 5.65
CA GLN A 689 -8.07 -14.06 5.25
C GLN A 689 -9.20 -13.04 5.37
N LYS A 690 -10.08 -13.01 4.36
CA LYS A 690 -11.34 -12.24 4.37
C LYS A 690 -12.48 -13.12 3.88
N GLY A 691 -13.41 -13.47 4.78
CA GLY A 691 -14.44 -14.46 4.48
C GLY A 691 -13.84 -15.81 4.10
N SER A 692 -14.19 -16.34 2.92
CA SER A 692 -13.62 -17.59 2.37
C SER A 692 -12.30 -17.41 1.60
N ALA A 693 -11.91 -16.18 1.30
CA ALA A 693 -10.72 -15.90 0.48
C ALA A 693 -9.44 -15.86 1.34
N PHE A 694 -8.38 -16.49 0.83
CA PHE A 694 -7.04 -16.51 1.44
C PHE A 694 -6.05 -15.74 0.59
N GLY A 695 -5.18 -14.98 1.25
CA GLY A 695 -3.99 -14.41 0.64
C GLY A 695 -2.78 -15.33 0.76
N LEU A 696 -1.60 -14.78 0.47
CA LEU A 696 -0.32 -15.48 0.47
C LEU A 696 0.62 -14.92 1.55
N CYS A 697 1.63 -15.72 1.90
CA CYS A 697 2.76 -15.32 2.73
C CYS A 697 4.02 -15.22 1.87
N ASN A 698 4.56 -14.02 1.66
CA ASN A 698 5.73 -13.84 0.78
C ASN A 698 7.03 -14.37 1.41
N ASN A 699 7.17 -14.24 2.73
CA ASN A 699 8.36 -14.65 3.46
C ASN A 699 8.01 -15.70 4.51
N VAL A 700 8.12 -16.97 4.11
CA VAL A 700 8.01 -18.12 5.00
C VAL A 700 9.20 -18.15 5.95
N TRP A 701 8.93 -18.24 7.26
CA TRP A 701 9.99 -18.28 8.26
C TRP A 701 10.46 -19.71 8.49
N ARG A 702 11.77 -19.95 8.34
CA ARG A 702 12.38 -21.25 8.64
C ARG A 702 12.94 -21.26 10.05
N ILE A 703 12.44 -22.18 10.86
CA ILE A 703 12.83 -22.32 12.25
C ILE A 703 13.30 -23.74 12.52
N LYS A 704 14.04 -23.92 13.60
CA LYS A 704 14.48 -25.22 14.07
C LYS A 704 14.24 -25.30 15.57
N THR A 705 13.57 -26.36 16.01
CA THR A 705 13.32 -26.55 17.45
C THR A 705 14.64 -26.77 18.17
N ASP A 706 14.76 -26.15 19.33
CA ASP A 706 15.89 -26.33 20.23
C ASP A 706 15.34 -26.42 21.65
N GLU A 707 15.37 -27.62 22.21
CA GLU A 707 14.98 -27.86 23.60
C GLU A 707 15.84 -27.01 24.56
N ASN A 708 17.11 -26.77 24.25
CA ASN A 708 18.01 -26.02 25.13
C ASN A 708 17.85 -24.50 25.03
N ALA A 709 17.10 -24.00 24.04
CA ALA A 709 16.84 -22.57 23.91
C ALA A 709 16.09 -22.00 25.12
N MET A 710 15.35 -22.84 25.85
CA MET A 710 14.62 -22.48 27.06
C MET A 710 14.67 -23.62 28.07
N ALA A 711 15.12 -23.35 29.30
CA ALA A 711 15.13 -24.34 30.37
C ALA A 711 14.83 -23.70 31.74
N PRO A 712 14.14 -24.44 32.64
CA PRO A 712 13.98 -24.04 34.02
C PRO A 712 15.33 -24.01 34.76
N ALA A 713 15.44 -23.17 35.78
CA ALA A 713 16.64 -23.05 36.61
C ALA A 713 16.38 -23.56 38.02
N MET A 714 17.11 -24.60 38.43
CA MET A 714 17.08 -25.13 39.78
C MET A 714 17.53 -24.08 40.81
N LYS A 715 16.88 -24.04 41.98
CA LYS A 715 17.08 -23.03 43.04
C LYS A 715 17.45 -23.66 44.38
N SER A 716 16.73 -24.70 44.80
CA SER A 716 16.91 -25.32 46.12
C SER A 716 16.54 -26.81 46.08
N PRO A 717 17.09 -27.62 47.00
CA PRO A 717 18.24 -27.36 47.86
C PRO A 717 19.50 -27.09 47.03
N ALA A 718 20.58 -26.59 47.65
CA ALA A 718 21.80 -26.29 46.89
C ALA A 718 22.38 -27.56 46.27
N ASN A 719 22.98 -27.46 45.08
CA ASN A 719 23.64 -28.59 44.45
C ASN A 719 24.72 -29.16 45.41
N GLY A 720 24.75 -30.48 45.60
CA GLY A 720 25.63 -31.15 46.55
C GLY A 720 25.09 -31.26 47.99
N THR A 721 23.84 -30.85 48.27
CA THR A 721 23.25 -31.03 49.60
C THR A 721 23.16 -32.52 49.97
N ASP A 722 23.58 -32.84 51.19
CA ASP A 722 23.57 -34.18 51.76
C ASP A 722 22.25 -34.46 52.50
N PHE A 723 21.65 -35.64 52.29
CA PHE A 723 20.39 -36.04 52.94
C PHE A 723 20.51 -37.35 53.73
N PRO A 724 19.77 -37.52 54.84
CA PRO A 724 19.75 -38.77 55.59
C PRO A 724 18.88 -39.86 54.93
N PHE A 725 19.38 -41.11 54.90
CA PHE A 725 18.69 -42.27 54.30
C PHE A 725 17.25 -42.52 54.79
N ARG A 726 16.98 -42.58 56.10
CA ARG A 726 15.65 -42.96 56.64
C ARG A 726 14.60 -41.84 56.63
N ASN A 727 15.01 -40.59 56.44
CA ASN A 727 14.15 -39.41 56.51
C ASN A 727 14.34 -38.51 55.28
N PHE A 728 14.47 -39.13 54.10
CA PHE A 728 14.57 -38.36 52.86
C PHE A 728 13.25 -37.62 52.60
N LEU A 729 13.23 -36.35 53.01
CA LEU A 729 12.18 -35.39 52.78
C LEU A 729 12.84 -34.09 52.30
N ALA A 730 12.82 -33.87 50.99
CA ALA A 730 13.37 -32.67 50.38
C ALA A 730 12.32 -31.96 49.54
N VAL A 731 12.26 -30.64 49.69
CA VAL A 731 11.47 -29.76 48.84
C VAL A 731 12.40 -29.19 47.77
N PHE A 732 12.31 -29.73 46.56
CA PHE A 732 13.03 -29.23 45.39
C PHE A 732 12.30 -28.01 44.84
N GLY A 733 13.01 -26.89 44.69
CA GLY A 733 12.48 -25.65 44.18
C GLY A 733 13.27 -25.17 42.96
N TRP A 734 12.58 -24.56 42.01
CA TRP A 734 13.15 -23.97 40.81
C TRP A 734 12.48 -22.63 40.49
N LYS A 735 12.98 -21.97 39.44
CA LYS A 735 12.40 -20.78 38.85
C LYS A 735 12.37 -20.95 37.33
N GLY A 736 11.64 -20.08 36.64
CA GLY A 736 11.56 -20.11 35.19
C GLY A 736 12.92 -20.10 34.48
N GLY A 737 13.94 -19.42 35.01
CA GLY A 737 15.25 -19.37 34.35
C GLY A 737 15.15 -18.61 33.02
N THR A 738 15.46 -19.26 31.90
CA THR A 738 15.22 -18.74 30.53
C THR A 738 13.90 -19.21 29.94
N LEU A 739 13.17 -20.08 30.64
CA LEU A 739 11.88 -20.62 30.21
C LEU A 739 10.79 -19.54 30.24
N ASN A 740 10.03 -19.44 29.15
CA ASN A 740 8.84 -18.60 29.12
C ASN A 740 7.68 -19.32 29.80
N MET A 741 7.31 -18.80 30.97
CA MET A 741 6.30 -19.40 31.83
C MET A 741 4.89 -19.42 31.23
N ASN A 742 4.58 -18.56 30.25
CA ASN A 742 3.28 -18.57 29.58
C ASN A 742 3.05 -19.81 28.71
N MET A 743 4.13 -20.49 28.31
CA MET A 743 4.09 -21.68 27.47
C MET A 743 4.06 -23.00 28.27
N VAL A 744 4.15 -22.93 29.60
CA VAL A 744 4.28 -24.09 30.49
C VAL A 744 2.91 -24.43 31.08
N ASP A 745 2.47 -25.67 30.87
CA ASP A 745 1.28 -26.23 31.51
C ASP A 745 1.62 -26.87 32.86
N HIS A 746 2.70 -27.64 32.90
CA HIS A 746 3.26 -28.23 34.12
C HIS A 746 4.76 -28.51 33.97
N PHE A 747 5.41 -28.88 35.08
CA PHE A 747 6.81 -29.29 35.11
C PHE A 747 6.94 -30.80 35.34
N GLU A 748 7.90 -31.42 34.67
CA GLU A 748 8.35 -32.77 34.97
C GLU A 748 9.64 -32.75 35.81
N VAL A 749 9.61 -33.31 37.01
CA VAL A 749 10.76 -33.50 37.90
C VAL A 749 11.29 -34.92 37.69
N TRP A 750 12.55 -35.01 37.25
CA TRP A 750 13.24 -36.27 37.00
C TRP A 750 14.24 -36.50 38.13
N ALA A 751 14.03 -37.57 38.91
CA ALA A 751 14.94 -38.02 39.94
C ALA A 751 15.59 -39.34 39.50
N THR A 752 16.89 -39.29 39.23
CA THR A 752 17.68 -40.43 38.73
C THR A 752 18.62 -40.93 39.82
N GLU A 753 18.57 -42.23 40.10
CA GLU A 753 19.50 -42.92 40.97
C GLU A 753 20.90 -43.02 40.31
N LYS A 754 21.98 -42.74 41.04
CA LYS A 754 23.34 -42.68 40.44
C LYS A 754 23.97 -44.06 40.20
N THR A 755 23.58 -45.09 40.93
CA THR A 755 24.16 -46.45 40.82
C THR A 755 23.59 -47.22 39.64
N PHE A 756 22.26 -47.34 39.54
CA PHE A 756 21.62 -48.09 38.45
C PHE A 756 21.07 -47.22 37.31
N GLY A 757 21.03 -45.89 37.49
CA GLY A 757 20.47 -44.98 36.48
C GLY A 757 18.94 -45.00 36.39
N LEU A 758 18.25 -45.64 37.34
CA LEU A 758 16.79 -45.70 37.37
C LEU A 758 16.22 -44.30 37.59
N THR A 759 15.30 -43.88 36.72
CA THR A 759 14.73 -42.53 36.77
C THR A 759 13.23 -42.56 37.04
N SER A 760 12.83 -41.87 38.11
CA SER A 760 11.43 -41.62 38.46
C SER A 760 11.03 -40.22 38.00
N ILE A 761 9.86 -40.12 37.36
CA ILE A 761 9.34 -38.88 36.77
C ILE A 761 8.08 -38.46 37.52
N PHE A 762 8.08 -37.23 38.02
CA PHE A 762 6.94 -36.64 38.73
C PHE A 762 6.45 -35.40 37.98
N SER A 763 5.17 -35.05 38.14
CA SER A 763 4.57 -33.87 37.51
C SER A 763 4.01 -32.90 38.56
N THR A 764 4.18 -31.61 38.33
CA THR A 764 3.72 -30.55 39.25
C THR A 764 3.47 -29.23 38.51
N GLN A 765 2.47 -28.48 38.95
CA GLN A 765 2.19 -27.12 38.45
C GLN A 765 2.92 -26.03 39.25
N GLY A 766 3.44 -26.38 40.44
CA GLY A 766 4.16 -25.45 41.32
C GLY A 766 5.60 -25.22 40.87
N PHE A 767 6.28 -24.28 41.54
CA PHE A 767 7.73 -24.07 41.39
C PHE A 767 8.55 -24.92 42.38
N ASP A 768 7.85 -25.79 43.09
CA ASP A 768 8.38 -26.65 44.11
C ASP A 768 7.71 -28.03 44.07
N PHE A 769 8.48 -29.05 44.49
CA PHE A 769 8.03 -30.42 44.59
C PHE A 769 8.65 -31.10 45.81
N THR A 770 7.79 -31.69 46.64
CA THR A 770 8.24 -32.45 47.81
C THR A 770 8.40 -33.92 47.42
N LEU A 771 9.64 -34.41 47.45
CA LEU A 771 9.93 -35.82 47.22
C LEU A 771 10.00 -36.55 48.57
N LYS A 772 9.14 -37.55 48.76
CA LYS A 772 9.07 -38.41 49.95
C LYS A 772 9.14 -39.87 49.55
N ASP A 773 10.26 -40.54 49.78
CA ASP A 773 10.31 -41.99 49.68
C ASP A 773 11.58 -42.59 50.34
N PRO A 774 11.45 -43.47 51.35
CA PRO A 774 12.57 -44.20 51.91
C PRO A 774 13.02 -45.43 51.08
N PHE A 775 12.26 -45.86 50.07
CA PHE A 775 12.54 -47.06 49.25
C PHE A 775 12.93 -46.76 47.80
N MET A 776 12.64 -45.57 47.25
CA MET A 776 13.06 -45.21 45.88
C MET A 776 14.56 -44.91 45.75
N PHE A 777 15.30 -44.74 46.86
CA PHE A 777 16.69 -44.29 46.84
C PHE A 777 17.55 -45.06 47.87
N ASP A 778 17.73 -46.37 47.66
CA ASP A 778 18.68 -47.20 48.43
C ASP A 778 20.14 -47.04 47.99
N ASP A 779 20.42 -46.03 47.17
CA ASP A 779 21.69 -45.81 46.53
C ASP A 779 22.73 -45.10 47.42
N LYS A 780 23.87 -45.76 47.61
CA LYS A 780 25.06 -45.21 48.28
C LYS A 780 25.68 -44.02 47.56
N MET A 781 25.51 -43.89 46.25
CA MET A 781 26.08 -42.81 45.44
C MET A 781 25.18 -41.56 45.37
N GLY A 782 23.92 -41.67 45.80
CA GLY A 782 22.95 -40.58 45.86
C GLY A 782 22.07 -40.42 44.61
N ILE A 783 21.50 -39.23 44.41
CA ILE A 783 20.53 -38.98 43.33
C ILE A 783 20.89 -37.75 42.50
N GLN A 784 20.41 -37.73 41.26
CA GLN A 784 20.43 -36.58 40.37
C GLN A 784 19.01 -36.09 40.14
N VAL A 785 18.78 -34.79 40.33
CA VAL A 785 17.48 -34.17 40.03
C VAL A 785 17.64 -33.17 38.91
N ARG A 786 16.76 -33.29 37.91
CA ARG A 786 16.59 -32.33 36.82
C ARG A 786 15.11 -32.01 36.67
N ILE A 787 14.83 -30.87 36.06
CA ILE A 787 13.46 -30.47 35.76
C ILE A 787 13.34 -29.93 34.35
N ARG A 788 12.20 -30.13 33.71
CA ARG A 788 11.82 -29.49 32.45
C ARG A 788 10.38 -29.01 32.49
N GLY A 789 10.07 -27.99 31.70
CA GLY A 789 8.70 -27.55 31.45
C GLY A 789 8.06 -28.40 30.35
N VAL A 790 6.76 -28.67 30.50
CA VAL A 790 5.92 -29.32 29.51
C VAL A 790 4.80 -28.36 29.13
N GLY A 791 4.64 -28.13 27.83
CA GLY A 791 3.58 -27.29 27.30
C GLY A 791 2.25 -28.02 27.19
N PRO A 792 1.14 -27.29 26.99
CA PRO A 792 -0.23 -27.85 26.99
C PRO A 792 -0.51 -28.82 25.84
N HIS A 793 0.36 -28.86 24.82
CA HIS A 793 0.29 -29.79 23.69
C HIS A 793 1.37 -30.89 23.77
N GLY A 794 1.97 -31.09 24.94
CA GLY A 794 2.94 -32.14 25.22
C GLY A 794 4.37 -31.87 24.74
N ALA A 795 4.64 -30.69 24.13
CA ALA A 795 6.00 -30.25 23.85
C ALA A 795 6.80 -30.10 25.15
N LYS A 796 8.11 -30.34 25.10
CA LYS A 796 8.97 -30.39 26.28
C LYS A 796 10.15 -29.46 26.11
N SER A 797 10.46 -28.68 27.13
CA SER A 797 11.68 -27.87 27.17
C SER A 797 12.90 -28.75 27.43
N GLY A 798 14.08 -28.15 27.29
CA GLY A 798 15.33 -28.73 27.77
C GLY A 798 15.30 -28.88 29.29
N PHE A 799 16.15 -29.77 29.78
CA PHE A 799 16.33 -29.96 31.21
C PHE A 799 17.12 -28.81 31.84
N SER A 800 16.79 -28.50 33.09
CA SER A 800 17.64 -27.69 33.95
C SER A 800 19.04 -28.28 34.08
N ALA A 801 19.97 -27.47 34.60
CA ALA A 801 21.20 -28.00 35.17
C ALA A 801 20.90 -29.15 36.15
N THR A 802 21.81 -30.12 36.20
CA THR A 802 21.69 -31.27 37.10
C THR A 802 22.08 -30.85 38.50
N PHE A 803 21.21 -31.11 39.47
CA PHE A 803 21.60 -31.03 40.87
C PHE A 803 21.88 -32.45 41.34
N ASP A 804 23.11 -32.68 41.75
CA ASP A 804 23.65 -33.90 42.31
C ASP A 804 23.54 -33.83 43.84
N TYR A 805 22.95 -34.86 44.45
CA TYR A 805 22.84 -34.95 45.90
C TYR A 805 23.43 -36.28 46.36
N ASN A 806 23.93 -36.30 47.60
CA ASN A 806 24.38 -37.53 48.24
C ASN A 806 23.37 -37.95 49.30
N ILE A 807 23.19 -39.26 49.43
CA ILE A 807 22.40 -39.84 50.51
C ILE A 807 23.39 -40.45 51.51
N CYS A 808 23.36 -39.95 52.72
CA CYS A 808 24.27 -40.31 53.78
C CYS A 808 23.74 -41.50 54.59
N PRO A 809 24.66 -42.35 55.13
CA PRO A 809 24.29 -43.46 56.00
C PRO A 809 23.44 -43.04 57.19
N ASP A 810 22.49 -43.90 57.55
CA ASP A 810 21.60 -43.69 58.68
C ASP A 810 22.32 -43.67 60.03
N HIS A 811 21.69 -43.00 61.00
CA HIS A 811 22.09 -43.04 62.40
C HIS A 811 21.38 -44.23 63.06
N PRO A 812 22.11 -45.16 63.70
CA PRO A 812 21.49 -46.32 64.30
C PRO A 812 20.58 -45.91 65.46
N GLU A 813 19.39 -46.49 65.50
CA GLU A 813 18.44 -46.29 66.59
C GLU A 813 19.03 -46.83 67.90
N VAL A 814 19.20 -45.94 68.89
CA VAL A 814 19.69 -46.33 70.21
C VAL A 814 18.62 -47.14 70.92
N LEU A 815 18.98 -48.36 71.29
CA LEU A 815 18.20 -49.26 72.10
C LEU A 815 18.49 -48.94 73.56
N PHE A 816 17.47 -48.33 74.17
CA PHE A 816 17.23 -48.11 75.59
C PHE A 816 18.38 -48.37 76.60
N PRO A 817 18.82 -47.34 77.36
CA PRO A 817 19.92 -47.49 78.33
C PRO A 817 19.55 -47.85 79.79
N GLY A 818 18.28 -48.11 80.15
CA GLY A 818 17.84 -48.51 81.51
C GLY A 818 16.74 -49.60 81.59
N ASP A 819 16.02 -49.72 82.71
CA ASP A 819 14.84 -50.63 82.78
C ASP A 819 13.65 -50.08 81.96
N GLN A 820 12.59 -50.85 81.73
CA GLN A 820 11.45 -50.42 80.88
C GLN A 820 10.78 -49.07 81.28
N THR A 821 11.19 -48.42 82.38
CA THR A 821 10.66 -47.14 82.88
C THR A 821 11.51 -45.90 82.56
N GLY A 822 12.74 -46.05 82.04
CA GLY A 822 13.56 -44.92 81.56
C GLY A 822 14.57 -44.44 82.58
N VAL A 823 14.91 -45.30 83.52
CA VAL A 823 15.71 -44.97 84.69
C VAL A 823 16.88 -45.94 84.82
N VAL A 824 18.05 -45.40 85.17
CA VAL A 824 19.25 -46.16 85.53
C VAL A 824 19.67 -45.83 86.96
N ASP A 825 20.26 -46.79 87.65
CA ASP A 825 20.89 -46.53 88.94
C ASP A 825 22.27 -45.90 88.70
N ALA A 826 22.48 -44.69 89.24
CA ALA A 826 23.74 -43.97 89.07
C ALA A 826 24.94 -44.71 89.73
N LEU A 827 24.68 -45.67 90.62
CA LEU A 827 25.68 -46.41 91.39
C LEU A 827 26.03 -47.78 90.78
N LEU A 828 25.46 -48.18 89.64
CA LEU A 828 25.74 -49.46 88.96
C LEU A 828 26.24 -49.26 87.52
N ASP A 829 27.03 -50.21 87.04
CA ASP A 829 27.44 -50.28 85.63
C ASP A 829 26.22 -50.62 84.74
N PHE A 830 26.10 -49.99 83.56
CA PHE A 830 25.07 -50.34 82.58
C PHE A 830 25.58 -50.19 81.13
N ASN A 831 24.93 -50.86 80.18
CA ASN A 831 25.29 -50.80 78.76
C ASN A 831 24.23 -50.01 77.96
N VAL A 832 24.70 -49.10 77.10
CA VAL A 832 23.90 -48.54 76.02
C VAL A 832 24.01 -49.45 74.80
N GLN A 833 22.90 -49.80 74.14
CA GLN A 833 22.88 -50.62 72.92
C GLN A 833 22.26 -49.84 71.75
N TRP A 834 22.47 -50.26 70.50
CA TRP A 834 21.80 -49.70 69.32
C TRP A 834 21.68 -50.72 68.19
N LYS A 835 20.76 -50.50 67.26
CA LYS A 835 20.59 -51.37 66.08
C LYS A 835 21.77 -51.22 65.11
N HIS A 836 22.06 -52.23 64.30
CA HIS A 836 22.98 -52.07 63.17
C HIS A 836 22.42 -51.06 62.15
N SER A 837 23.32 -50.29 61.51
CA SER A 837 22.99 -49.46 60.34
C SER A 837 22.61 -50.38 59.18
N LEU A 838 21.45 -50.13 58.55
CA LEU A 838 21.00 -50.90 57.37
C LEU A 838 21.74 -50.46 56.11
N PHE A 839 22.15 -49.20 56.05
CA PHE A 839 22.82 -48.61 54.89
C PHE A 839 24.33 -48.94 54.85
N ASP A 840 24.96 -49.06 56.03
CA ASP A 840 26.38 -49.40 56.15
C ASP A 840 26.70 -50.28 57.38
N PRO A 841 26.53 -51.61 57.25
CA PRO A 841 26.53 -52.53 58.39
C PRO A 841 27.91 -52.77 59.04
N ASN A 842 29.01 -52.39 58.38
CA ASN A 842 30.39 -52.66 58.83
C ASN A 842 31.12 -51.43 59.41
N THR A 843 30.36 -50.39 59.77
CA THR A 843 30.94 -49.11 60.18
C THR A 843 31.44 -49.04 61.62
N THR A 844 32.31 -48.06 61.91
CA THR A 844 32.60 -47.60 63.27
C THR A 844 31.52 -46.59 63.71
N TYR A 845 30.98 -46.78 64.91
CA TYR A 845 30.00 -45.91 65.54
C TYR A 845 30.68 -44.90 66.48
N LEU A 846 30.16 -43.68 66.55
CA LEU A 846 30.56 -42.64 67.49
C LEU A 846 29.42 -42.40 68.48
N VAL A 847 29.67 -42.70 69.76
CA VAL A 847 28.67 -42.56 70.84
C VAL A 847 28.93 -41.28 71.62
N THR A 848 27.89 -40.47 71.80
CA THR A 848 27.94 -39.31 72.68
C THR A 848 26.91 -39.43 73.81
N LEU A 849 27.37 -39.37 75.05
CA LEU A 849 26.54 -39.29 76.25
C LEU A 849 26.69 -37.91 76.87
N LYS A 850 25.59 -37.25 77.19
CA LYS A 850 25.59 -35.87 77.71
C LYS A 850 24.46 -35.64 78.70
N ASP A 851 24.57 -34.59 79.49
CA ASP A 851 23.47 -34.10 80.34
C ASP A 851 22.34 -33.57 79.42
N ALA A 852 21.13 -34.12 79.57
CA ALA A 852 20.02 -33.85 78.66
C ALA A 852 19.46 -32.42 78.79
N THR A 853 19.75 -31.73 79.90
CA THR A 853 19.25 -30.39 80.18
C THR A 853 20.25 -29.32 79.73
N THR A 854 21.54 -29.57 79.95
CA THR A 854 22.61 -28.60 79.61
C THR A 854 23.28 -28.89 78.25
N GLY A 855 23.12 -30.10 77.72
CA GLY A 855 23.76 -30.53 76.47
C GLY A 855 25.27 -30.76 76.59
N ILE A 856 25.85 -30.66 77.80
CA ILE A 856 27.28 -30.82 78.04
C ILE A 856 27.64 -32.32 78.00
N PRO A 857 28.57 -32.76 77.13
CA PRO A 857 29.04 -34.14 77.09
C PRO A 857 29.63 -34.59 78.41
N ILE A 858 29.30 -35.81 78.83
CA ILE A 858 29.93 -36.45 79.96
C ILE A 858 31.40 -36.67 79.62
N PRO A 859 32.35 -36.28 80.51
CA PRO A 859 33.77 -36.46 80.28
C PRO A 859 34.09 -37.90 79.86
N GLY A 860 34.81 -38.06 78.75
CA GLY A 860 35.17 -39.37 78.20
C GLY A 860 34.11 -40.06 77.34
N PHE A 861 32.92 -39.48 77.16
CA PHE A 861 31.84 -40.00 76.30
C PHE A 861 31.39 -38.97 75.24
N SER A 862 32.30 -38.15 74.73
CA SER A 862 32.03 -37.27 73.58
C SER A 862 32.57 -37.90 72.30
N ASN A 863 31.71 -38.23 71.33
CA ASN A 863 32.04 -38.93 70.09
C ASN A 863 33.00 -40.13 70.29
N LYS A 864 32.77 -40.92 71.33
CA LYS A 864 33.62 -42.05 71.65
C LYS A 864 33.45 -43.16 70.59
N PRO A 865 34.51 -43.58 69.90
CA PRO A 865 34.41 -44.59 68.85
C PRO A 865 34.23 -45.99 69.42
N THR A 866 33.42 -46.79 68.74
CA THR A 866 33.32 -48.24 68.96
C THR A 866 32.85 -48.95 67.68
N THR A 867 33.30 -50.18 67.47
CA THR A 867 32.85 -51.05 66.36
C THR A 867 31.76 -52.02 66.77
N THR A 868 31.42 -52.07 68.06
CA THR A 868 30.32 -52.88 68.61
C THR A 868 29.01 -52.09 68.62
N THR A 869 27.87 -52.77 68.66
CA THR A 869 26.53 -52.17 68.79
C THR A 869 26.13 -51.88 70.25
N SER A 870 27.12 -51.81 71.15
CA SER A 870 26.93 -51.50 72.56
C SER A 870 28.15 -50.82 73.18
N MET A 871 27.93 -50.06 74.26
CA MET A 871 28.97 -49.39 75.04
C MET A 871 28.65 -49.38 76.55
N LEU A 872 29.63 -49.74 77.37
CA LEU A 872 29.54 -49.75 78.83
C LEU A 872 29.73 -48.34 79.43
N VAL A 873 28.86 -47.99 80.38
CA VAL A 873 28.92 -46.79 81.23
C VAL A 873 29.14 -47.24 82.69
N PRO A 874 30.30 -46.93 83.30
CA PRO A 874 30.62 -47.37 84.66
C PRO A 874 29.79 -46.69 85.75
N ALA A 875 29.63 -47.36 86.89
CA ALA A 875 29.03 -46.86 88.12
C ALA A 875 29.67 -45.53 88.56
N GLY A 876 28.85 -44.59 89.01
CA GLY A 876 29.30 -43.26 89.46
C GLY A 876 29.61 -42.27 88.33
N THR A 877 29.53 -42.69 87.05
CA THR A 877 29.72 -41.79 85.89
C THR A 877 28.60 -40.76 85.78
N LEU A 878 27.39 -41.11 86.22
CA LEU A 878 26.21 -40.26 86.13
C LEU A 878 25.90 -39.58 87.47
N THR A 879 25.48 -38.32 87.40
CA THR A 879 25.00 -37.60 88.58
C THR A 879 23.56 -38.00 88.89
N ASN A 880 23.32 -38.43 90.12
CA ASN A 880 22.01 -38.75 90.66
C ASN A 880 21.01 -37.57 90.54
N GLY A 881 19.76 -37.87 90.20
CA GLY A 881 18.65 -36.93 90.04
C GLY A 881 18.60 -36.21 88.70
N LYS A 882 19.54 -36.49 87.78
CA LYS A 882 19.65 -35.83 86.48
C LYS A 882 19.17 -36.70 85.32
N LYS A 883 18.80 -36.03 84.22
CA LYS A 883 18.51 -36.66 82.93
C LYS A 883 19.73 -36.59 82.02
N PHE A 884 19.99 -37.66 81.28
CA PHE A 884 21.08 -37.79 80.32
C PHE A 884 20.52 -38.18 78.96
N SER A 885 21.15 -37.69 77.90
CA SER A 885 20.81 -38.05 76.52
C SER A 885 21.98 -38.77 75.86
N VAL A 886 21.65 -39.81 75.08
CA VAL A 886 22.63 -40.56 74.30
C VAL A 886 22.28 -40.51 72.82
N SER A 887 23.29 -40.27 72.00
CA SER A 887 23.19 -40.34 70.55
C SER A 887 24.33 -41.16 69.97
N VAL A 888 24.04 -41.85 68.88
CA VAL A 888 25.00 -42.70 68.16
C VAL A 888 24.94 -42.34 66.69
N LYS A 889 26.10 -42.15 66.06
CA LYS A 889 26.20 -41.92 64.61
C LYS A 889 27.24 -42.81 63.96
N ASN A 890 27.06 -43.09 62.67
CA ASN A 890 28.07 -43.74 61.84
C ASN A 890 29.22 -42.73 61.57
N THR A 891 30.47 -43.20 61.57
CA THR A 891 31.65 -42.39 61.21
C THR A 891 31.57 -41.78 59.81
N ALA A 892 30.91 -42.46 58.86
CA ALA A 892 30.62 -41.99 57.51
C ALA A 892 29.33 -41.15 57.39
N SER A 893 28.64 -40.84 58.49
CA SER A 893 27.51 -39.90 58.46
C SER A 893 27.99 -38.49 58.15
N CYS A 894 27.25 -37.78 57.30
CA CYS A 894 27.58 -36.41 56.90
C CYS A 894 27.48 -35.43 58.09
N ALA A 895 28.29 -34.38 58.05
CA ALA A 895 28.31 -33.36 59.09
C ALA A 895 27.02 -32.54 59.09
N GLY A 896 26.49 -32.22 60.27
CA GLY A 896 25.33 -31.32 60.42
C GLY A 896 23.95 -31.99 60.31
N ILE A 897 23.87 -33.31 60.07
CA ILE A 897 22.58 -34.02 60.14
C ILE A 897 22.14 -34.15 61.61
N PRO A 898 20.89 -33.76 61.96
CA PRO A 898 20.39 -33.86 63.33
C PRO A 898 20.30 -35.32 63.80
N LEU A 899 20.86 -35.60 64.97
CA LEU A 899 20.87 -36.93 65.59
C LEU A 899 19.66 -37.11 66.49
N SER A 900 19.01 -38.27 66.42
CA SER A 900 18.01 -38.65 67.42
C SER A 900 18.71 -38.93 68.76
N GLU A 901 18.27 -38.24 69.81
CA GLU A 901 18.80 -38.41 71.16
C GLU A 901 17.81 -39.16 72.04
N ASN A 902 18.26 -40.20 72.73
CA ASN A 902 17.45 -40.95 73.68
C ASN A 902 17.73 -40.47 75.10
N VAL A 903 16.70 -39.97 75.79
CA VAL A 903 16.82 -39.35 77.12
C VAL A 903 16.38 -40.32 78.21
N PHE A 904 17.15 -40.43 79.29
CA PHE A 904 16.87 -41.28 80.46
C PHE A 904 17.30 -40.59 81.77
N SER A 905 16.86 -41.06 82.93
CA SER A 905 17.14 -40.45 84.26
C SER A 905 18.02 -41.33 85.15
N ALA A 906 18.85 -40.73 86.02
CA ALA A 906 19.66 -41.47 87.00
C ALA A 906 19.20 -41.21 88.45
N ILE A 907 19.09 -42.23 89.34
CA ILE A 907 18.59 -42.09 90.75
C ILE A 907 19.43 -42.84 91.84
N SER A 908 19.47 -42.39 93.12
CA SER A 908 20.02 -43.07 94.35
C SER A 908 19.62 -42.38 95.71
N SER A 909 19.69 -43.05 96.90
CA SER A 909 19.17 -42.59 98.22
C SER A 909 20.18 -42.54 99.41
N GLY A 910 20.38 -41.36 100.06
CA GLY A 910 20.99 -41.18 101.41
C GLY A 910 22.09 -40.09 101.57
N SER A 911 22.09 -39.29 102.66
CA SER A 911 22.80 -37.99 102.84
C SER A 911 23.77 -37.87 104.04
N ASN A 912 24.75 -36.93 103.98
CA ASN A 912 25.23 -36.08 105.11
C ASN A 912 26.16 -34.91 104.65
N GLN A 913 25.94 -33.71 105.21
CA GLN A 913 26.38 -32.35 104.78
C GLN A 913 27.76 -31.83 105.30
N PRO A 914 28.20 -30.62 104.86
CA PRO A 914 28.21 -29.47 105.80
C PRO A 914 27.80 -28.05 105.27
N GLN A 915 26.88 -27.42 106.04
CA GLN A 915 26.56 -26.00 106.40
C GLN A 915 26.43 -24.81 105.39
N PRO A 916 25.45 -23.88 105.58
CA PRO A 916 25.01 -22.87 104.61
C PRO A 916 25.69 -21.48 104.73
N PRO A 917 25.70 -20.65 103.66
CA PRO A 917 26.26 -19.30 103.67
C PRO A 917 25.30 -18.23 104.28
N LYS A 918 25.88 -17.19 104.90
CA LYS A 918 25.21 -16.00 105.46
C LYS A 918 24.52 -15.16 104.36
N LEU A 919 23.34 -14.62 104.66
CA LEU A 919 22.51 -13.83 103.74
C LEU A 919 22.63 -12.31 103.99
N VAL A 920 22.58 -11.50 102.93
CA VAL A 920 22.73 -10.02 102.90
C VAL A 920 21.60 -9.38 102.07
N ASN A 921 21.25 -8.11 102.36
CA ASN A 921 20.29 -7.29 101.59
C ASN A 921 21.04 -6.20 100.80
N PHE A 922 20.65 -5.93 99.56
CA PHE A 922 21.20 -4.81 98.80
C PHE A 922 20.24 -4.14 97.82
N THR A 923 20.53 -2.87 97.49
CA THR A 923 19.70 -2.01 96.65
C THR A 923 20.50 -1.46 95.47
N ILE A 924 19.97 -1.56 94.26
CA ILE A 924 20.55 -1.01 93.03
C ILE A 924 19.67 0.16 92.58
N GLU A 925 20.27 1.33 92.35
CA GLU A 925 19.56 2.51 91.84
C GLU A 925 20.08 2.86 90.43
N LEU A 926 19.16 2.92 89.46
CA LEU A 926 19.44 3.37 88.10
C LEU A 926 18.77 4.74 87.90
N LYS A 927 19.53 5.73 87.42
CA LYS A 927 19.04 7.08 87.10
C LYS A 927 19.53 7.53 85.71
N GLY A 928 18.62 7.93 84.85
CA GLY A 928 18.94 8.62 83.59
C GLY A 928 19.41 10.04 83.86
N PHE A 929 20.41 10.52 83.12
CA PHE A 929 20.92 11.89 83.24
C PHE A 929 21.06 12.51 81.85
N ARG A 930 20.34 13.61 81.61
CA ARG A 930 20.50 14.44 80.42
C ARG A 930 21.64 15.44 80.65
N ASN A 931 22.55 15.58 79.70
CA ASN A 931 23.71 16.47 79.84
C ASN A 931 23.53 17.85 79.17
N ASP A 932 22.36 18.16 78.63
CA ASP A 932 22.05 19.46 78.03
C ASP A 932 20.57 19.81 78.19
N VAL A 933 20.26 20.95 78.83
CA VAL A 933 18.89 21.29 79.25
C VAL A 933 18.13 22.11 78.20
N ASP A 934 18.78 22.74 77.22
CA ASP A 934 18.08 23.72 76.36
C ASP A 934 18.61 23.81 74.91
N ALA A 935 18.39 22.78 74.08
CA ALA A 935 18.55 22.92 72.62
C ALA A 935 17.60 22.02 71.78
N PHE A 936 16.48 22.63 71.36
CA PHE A 936 15.72 22.46 70.11
C PHE A 936 15.19 21.07 69.66
N SER A 937 13.94 20.82 70.02
CA SER A 937 12.81 20.25 69.22
C SER A 937 13.08 19.19 68.12
N TRP A 938 13.55 18.00 68.50
CA TRP A 938 13.38 16.78 67.70
C TRP A 938 13.04 15.60 68.62
N GLU A 939 12.24 14.66 68.12
CA GLU A 939 11.67 13.51 68.85
C GLU A 939 12.71 12.79 69.72
N THR A 940 12.35 12.50 70.97
CA THR A 940 13.21 11.85 71.96
C THR A 940 13.39 10.37 71.64
N SER A 941 14.61 9.85 71.86
CA SER A 941 14.91 8.44 71.66
C SER A 941 14.48 7.63 72.88
N ASP A 942 13.26 7.13 72.90
CA ASP A 942 12.80 6.20 73.92
C ASP A 942 13.41 4.81 73.64
N TYR A 943 14.08 4.22 74.64
CA TYR A 943 14.57 2.85 74.56
C TYR A 943 14.30 2.08 75.85
N VAL A 944 14.24 0.76 75.75
CA VAL A 944 13.98 -0.12 76.89
C VAL A 944 15.28 -0.76 77.35
N LEU A 945 15.64 -0.57 78.62
CA LEU A 945 16.76 -1.26 79.26
C LEU A 945 16.26 -2.52 79.98
N GLY A 946 16.52 -3.69 79.42
CA GLY A 946 16.37 -4.98 80.10
C GLY A 946 17.42 -5.15 81.20
N ILE A 947 16.98 -5.59 82.38
CA ILE A 947 17.81 -5.71 83.58
C ILE A 947 17.74 -7.15 84.09
N GLU A 948 18.90 -7.76 84.22
CA GLU A 948 19.07 -9.15 84.67
C GLU A 948 20.13 -9.18 85.78
N LEU A 949 19.74 -9.54 87.01
CA LEU A 949 20.71 -9.82 88.07
C LEU A 949 20.95 -11.33 88.13
N ILE A 950 22.20 -11.75 88.04
CA ILE A 950 22.59 -13.16 88.07
C ILE A 950 23.36 -13.41 89.37
N ASP A 951 23.00 -14.46 90.09
CA ASP A 951 23.66 -14.87 91.33
C ASP A 951 24.99 -15.60 91.08
N PRO A 952 25.81 -15.85 92.12
CA PRO A 952 27.11 -16.50 91.98
C PRO A 952 27.07 -17.89 91.34
N ASP A 953 25.91 -18.56 91.40
CA ASP A 953 25.68 -19.89 90.83
C ASP A 953 25.14 -19.82 89.38
N GLY A 954 24.93 -18.60 88.86
CA GLY A 954 24.50 -18.35 87.48
C GLY A 954 22.99 -18.24 87.28
N ASN A 955 22.19 -18.16 88.35
CA ASN A 955 20.73 -18.05 88.23
C ASN A 955 20.27 -16.59 88.14
N LEU A 956 19.26 -16.33 87.31
CA LEU A 956 18.57 -15.04 87.22
C LEU A 956 17.72 -14.81 88.46
N LEU A 957 18.02 -13.73 89.18
CA LEU A 957 17.25 -13.26 90.31
C LEU A 957 16.26 -12.18 89.86
N ALA A 958 15.03 -12.33 90.35
CA ALA A 958 14.02 -11.29 90.23
C ALA A 958 14.39 -10.10 91.11
N LEU A 959 14.52 -8.93 90.48
CA LEU A 959 14.59 -7.64 91.16
C LEU A 959 13.17 -7.11 91.33
N VAL A 960 12.88 -6.49 92.47
CA VAL A 960 11.58 -5.86 92.72
C VAL A 960 11.72 -4.36 92.99
N ASP A 961 10.72 -3.59 92.56
CA ASP A 961 10.57 -2.19 92.94
C ASP A 961 10.18 -2.05 94.43
N PRO A 962 10.14 -0.84 95.01
CA PRO A 962 9.76 -0.66 96.42
C PRO A 962 8.33 -1.10 96.75
N ASN A 963 7.50 -1.36 95.73
CA ASN A 963 6.12 -1.85 95.87
C ASN A 963 6.00 -3.38 95.69
N GLY A 964 7.12 -4.09 95.45
CA GLY A 964 7.19 -5.54 95.32
C GLY A 964 6.96 -6.09 93.92
N ASN A 965 6.85 -5.24 92.89
CA ASN A 965 6.66 -5.68 91.51
C ASN A 965 7.99 -6.05 90.87
N GLN A 966 8.04 -7.14 90.11
CA GLN A 966 9.27 -7.54 89.41
C GLN A 966 9.66 -6.53 88.34
N VAL A 967 10.89 -6.05 88.41
CA VAL A 967 11.50 -5.15 87.42
C VAL A 967 12.45 -5.98 86.56
N THR A 968 12.07 -6.20 85.31
CA THR A 968 12.90 -6.89 84.30
C THR A 968 13.28 -5.98 83.15
N GLN A 969 12.60 -4.84 83.00
CA GLN A 969 12.79 -3.85 81.96
C GLN A 969 12.49 -2.45 82.51
N LEU A 970 13.22 -1.45 82.02
CA LEU A 970 13.03 -0.04 82.34
C LEU A 970 12.90 0.74 81.04
N LEU A 971 11.76 1.41 80.83
CA LEU A 971 11.63 2.39 79.77
C LEU A 971 12.43 3.64 80.19
N VAL A 972 13.37 4.06 79.35
CA VAL A 972 14.17 5.25 79.58
C VAL A 972 13.68 6.33 78.63
N ASP A 973 12.90 7.28 79.16
CA ASP A 973 12.52 8.51 78.46
C ASP A 973 13.29 9.72 79.04
N SER A 974 13.16 10.87 78.36
CA SER A 974 13.89 12.09 78.68
C SER A 974 13.39 12.81 79.94
N GLU A 975 12.28 12.40 80.56
CA GLU A 975 11.61 13.14 81.63
C GLU A 975 11.35 12.31 82.91
N ASN A 976 11.50 10.99 82.89
CA ASN A 976 11.26 10.08 84.02
C ASN A 976 12.03 8.75 83.92
N SER A 977 13.31 8.73 84.30
CA SER A 977 14.08 7.47 84.38
C SER A 977 14.82 7.34 85.71
N GLY A 978 14.14 6.76 86.71
CA GLY A 978 14.72 6.40 87.99
C GLY A 978 14.03 5.18 88.59
N VAL A 979 14.72 4.05 88.73
CA VAL A 979 14.17 2.87 89.42
C VAL A 979 15.12 2.41 90.51
N ILE A 980 14.57 2.18 91.70
CA ILE A 980 15.27 1.59 92.84
C ILE A 980 14.82 0.14 92.92
N MET A 981 15.77 -0.78 92.82
CA MET A 981 15.52 -2.22 92.87
C MET A 981 16.15 -2.81 94.12
N GLN A 982 15.42 -3.66 94.84
CA GLN A 982 15.90 -4.30 96.07
C GLN A 982 15.96 -5.82 95.94
N ALA A 983 17.03 -6.41 96.49
CA ALA A 983 17.16 -7.85 96.68
C ALA A 983 17.46 -8.14 98.16
N SER A 984 16.56 -8.87 98.81
CA SER A 984 16.66 -9.22 100.23
C SER A 984 16.99 -10.70 100.43
N ASN A 985 17.76 -11.01 101.47
CA ASN A 985 18.14 -12.34 101.95
C ASN A 985 18.87 -13.19 100.90
N LYS A 986 19.94 -12.66 100.29
CA LYS A 986 20.75 -13.35 99.27
C LYS A 986 22.14 -13.73 99.81
N PRO A 987 22.70 -14.89 99.43
CA PRO A 987 24.00 -15.34 99.97
C PRO A 987 25.15 -14.40 99.59
N GLN A 988 26.15 -14.26 100.46
CA GLN A 988 27.38 -13.54 100.13
C GLN A 988 28.05 -14.15 98.89
N GLY A 989 28.48 -13.33 97.93
CA GLY A 989 29.12 -13.82 96.71
C GLY A 989 29.17 -12.79 95.57
N GLU A 990 29.71 -13.23 94.44
CA GLU A 990 29.88 -12.40 93.25
C GLU A 990 28.63 -12.44 92.37
N TYR A 991 27.84 -11.37 92.41
CA TYR A 991 26.67 -11.19 91.57
C TYR A 991 27.07 -10.53 90.25
N LYS A 992 26.31 -10.81 89.20
CA LYS A 992 26.52 -10.31 87.84
C LYS A 992 25.29 -9.53 87.39
N LEU A 993 25.36 -8.21 87.35
CA LEU A 993 24.29 -7.37 86.81
C LEU A 993 24.51 -7.19 85.30
N ARG A 994 23.59 -7.75 84.51
CA ARG A 994 23.57 -7.66 83.06
C ARG A 994 22.49 -6.68 82.60
N LEU A 995 22.88 -5.75 81.74
CA LEU A 995 21.99 -4.76 81.14
C LEU A 995 21.92 -5.00 79.62
N LYS A 996 20.72 -4.95 79.04
CA LYS A 996 20.47 -5.14 77.60
C LYS A 996 19.59 -4.00 77.09
N MET A 997 19.96 -3.35 75.99
CA MET A 997 19.06 -2.39 75.34
C MET A 997 18.12 -3.12 74.36
N LYS A 998 16.84 -2.75 74.36
CA LYS A 998 15.77 -3.26 73.49
C LYS A 998 14.95 -2.11 72.91
N ASP A 999 14.37 -2.34 71.73
CA ASP A 999 13.37 -1.47 71.09
C ASP A 999 13.85 -0.04 70.77
N ILE A 1000 14.99 0.09 70.07
CA ILE A 1000 15.47 1.39 69.55
C ILE A 1000 14.66 1.72 68.28
N PHE A 1001 13.70 2.63 68.40
CA PHE A 1001 12.94 3.15 67.27
C PHE A 1001 13.56 4.47 66.80
N ASN A 1002 14.18 4.47 65.60
CA ASN A 1002 14.66 5.65 64.85
C ASN A 1002 16.08 6.17 65.20
N PRO A 1003 17.16 5.71 64.50
CA PRO A 1003 18.52 6.16 64.77
C PRO A 1003 18.84 7.45 63.98
N LEU A 1004 18.56 8.62 64.54
CA LEU A 1004 19.19 9.86 64.07
C LEU A 1004 20.66 9.85 64.52
N LEU A 1005 21.55 9.42 63.62
CA LEU A 1005 23.00 9.56 63.77
C LEU A 1005 23.37 11.05 63.92
N TYR A 1006 24.22 11.34 64.91
CA TYR A 1006 24.97 12.60 65.17
C TYR A 1006 24.53 13.52 66.34
N TYR A 1007 24.12 13.02 67.51
CA TYR A 1007 24.25 13.78 68.77
C TYR A 1007 24.56 12.84 69.96
N PRO A 1008 25.29 13.28 71.01
CA PRO A 1008 25.61 12.44 72.15
C PRO A 1008 24.32 12.06 72.90
N PHE A 1009 23.89 10.81 72.77
CA PHE A 1009 22.73 10.24 73.45
C PHE A 1009 22.76 10.46 74.96
N ASP A 1010 21.59 10.50 75.60
CA ASP A 1010 21.42 10.45 77.05
C ASP A 1010 22.06 9.16 77.60
N GLN A 1011 23.12 9.33 78.41
CA GLN A 1011 23.89 8.19 78.91
C GLN A 1011 23.37 7.80 80.30
N PRO A 1012 22.77 6.59 80.46
CA PRO A 1012 22.22 6.19 81.73
C PRO A 1012 23.35 5.99 82.75
N ARG A 1013 23.08 6.36 84.00
CA ARG A 1013 24.02 6.17 85.10
C ARG A 1013 23.47 5.17 86.10
N PHE A 1014 24.34 4.34 86.65
CA PHE A 1014 23.98 3.43 87.73
C PHE A 1014 24.77 3.74 88.99
N SER A 1015 24.14 3.48 90.13
CA SER A 1015 24.75 3.52 91.47
C SER A 1015 24.27 2.31 92.26
N VAL A 1016 25.15 1.76 93.09
CA VAL A 1016 24.82 0.57 93.91
C VAL A 1016 25.00 0.90 95.37
N PHE A 1017 23.99 0.60 96.19
CA PHE A 1017 23.96 0.85 97.62
C PHE A 1017 23.81 -0.47 98.38
N LEU A 1018 24.75 -0.76 99.30
CA LEU A 1018 24.65 -1.90 100.22
C LEU A 1018 24.22 -1.38 101.58
N ASN A 1019 23.09 -1.88 102.12
CA ASN A 1019 22.50 -1.43 103.39
C ASN A 1019 22.39 0.10 103.54
N GLY A 1020 22.04 0.79 102.44
CA GLY A 1020 21.89 2.25 102.41
C GLY A 1020 23.20 3.06 102.28
N GLN A 1021 24.36 2.40 102.13
CA GLN A 1021 25.65 3.06 101.89
C GLN A 1021 26.12 2.88 100.44
N PRO A 1022 26.53 3.95 99.72
CA PRO A 1022 26.98 3.85 98.33
C PRO A 1022 28.27 3.05 98.22
N GLN A 1023 28.25 2.02 97.37
CA GLN A 1023 29.44 1.23 97.01
C GLN A 1023 29.96 1.56 95.61
N VAL A 1024 29.07 1.99 94.71
CA VAL A 1024 29.42 2.46 93.37
C VAL A 1024 28.80 3.84 93.17
N ASN A 1025 29.64 4.86 93.01
CA ASN A 1025 29.24 6.24 92.68
C ASN A 1025 28.76 6.34 91.22
N PRO A 1026 27.99 7.37 90.81
CA PRO A 1026 27.29 7.40 89.53
C PRO A 1026 28.25 7.19 88.34
N HIS A 1027 28.14 6.03 87.69
CA HIS A 1027 29.01 5.65 86.58
C HIS A 1027 28.24 5.69 85.26
N VAL A 1028 28.86 6.22 84.21
CA VAL A 1028 28.21 6.49 82.91
C VAL A 1028 28.34 5.27 81.99
N ILE A 1029 27.21 4.79 81.47
CA ILE A 1029 27.18 3.66 80.55
C ILE A 1029 27.39 4.18 79.12
N THR A 1030 28.51 3.83 78.49
CA THR A 1030 28.84 4.20 77.09
C THR A 1030 28.63 3.01 76.16
N ALA A 1031 27.83 3.17 75.11
CA ALA A 1031 27.61 2.15 74.07
C ALA A 1031 28.42 2.50 72.80
N ASN A 1032 29.07 1.50 72.18
CA ASN A 1032 29.73 1.65 70.88
C ASN A 1032 28.98 0.83 69.83
N PHE A 1033 28.31 1.50 68.89
CA PHE A 1033 27.47 0.87 67.87
C PHE A 1033 28.30 0.57 66.62
N ALA A 1034 28.83 -0.65 66.52
CA ALA A 1034 29.69 -1.07 65.40
C ALA A 1034 29.01 -2.16 64.54
N ASP A 1035 28.10 -1.75 63.65
CA ASP A 1035 27.92 -2.25 62.27
C ASP A 1035 26.67 -1.55 61.66
N PRO A 1036 26.82 -0.56 60.76
CA PRO A 1036 25.70 0.22 60.22
C PRO A 1036 24.79 -0.53 59.22
N ASN A 1037 25.01 -1.82 58.94
CA ASN A 1037 24.29 -2.56 57.89
C ASN A 1037 23.23 -3.58 58.37
N SER A 1038 22.93 -3.64 59.67
CA SER A 1038 21.94 -4.58 60.23
C SER A 1038 20.52 -3.98 60.28
N PHE A 1039 19.79 -4.00 59.15
CA PHE A 1039 18.35 -3.66 59.11
C PHE A 1039 17.46 -4.86 59.45
N SER A 1040 17.37 -5.23 60.73
CA SER A 1040 16.18 -5.84 61.36
C SER A 1040 16.38 -6.08 62.87
N HIS A 1041 15.81 -5.18 63.69
CA HIS A 1041 15.32 -5.31 65.09
C HIS A 1041 16.06 -6.13 66.17
N GLU A 1042 17.32 -6.55 65.99
CA GLU A 1042 18.21 -6.95 67.08
C GLU A 1042 19.64 -6.44 66.82
N TRP A 1043 20.00 -5.30 67.41
CA TRP A 1043 21.35 -4.77 67.36
C TRP A 1043 22.23 -5.49 68.40
N LYS A 1044 23.21 -6.27 67.93
CA LYS A 1044 24.23 -6.85 68.81
C LYS A 1044 25.17 -5.75 69.29
N VAL A 1045 25.09 -5.41 70.57
CA VAL A 1045 26.06 -4.49 71.17
C VAL A 1045 27.44 -5.15 71.16
N GLY A 1046 28.38 -4.54 70.44
CA GLY A 1046 29.76 -4.99 70.36
C GLY A 1046 30.45 -4.90 71.73
N PHE A 1047 30.77 -6.06 72.30
CA PHE A 1047 31.80 -6.37 73.31
C PHE A 1047 32.00 -5.47 74.56
N GLN A 1048 31.14 -4.49 74.86
CA GLN A 1048 31.28 -3.63 76.05
C GLN A 1048 30.17 -3.71 77.10
N PHE A 1049 29.11 -4.51 76.90
CA PHE A 1049 28.17 -4.86 77.99
C PHE A 1049 28.48 -6.25 78.56
N GLY A 1050 29.69 -6.41 79.09
CA GLY A 1050 29.99 -7.51 79.99
C GLY A 1050 29.18 -7.38 81.28
N ASP A 1051 28.98 -8.49 81.97
CA ASP A 1051 28.32 -8.48 83.28
C ASP A 1051 29.03 -7.52 84.24
N ILE A 1052 28.29 -6.59 84.84
CA ILE A 1052 28.81 -5.75 85.91
C ILE A 1052 28.94 -6.64 87.13
N ILE A 1053 30.18 -6.86 87.55
CA ILE A 1053 30.51 -7.74 88.66
C ILE A 1053 30.31 -7.00 89.99
N LEU A 1054 29.31 -7.40 90.76
CA LEU A 1054 29.01 -6.93 92.10
C LEU A 1054 29.52 -7.96 93.11
N ASN A 1055 30.73 -7.77 93.60
CA ASN A 1055 31.31 -8.67 94.60
C ASN A 1055 30.80 -8.30 96.00
N VAL A 1056 29.67 -8.90 96.39
CA VAL A 1056 28.99 -8.63 97.66
C VAL A 1056 29.66 -9.47 98.74
N LYS A 1057 30.52 -8.81 99.52
CA LYS A 1057 31.24 -9.41 100.66
C LYS A 1057 30.49 -9.22 101.97
#